data_AF-A0A971JI81-F1
#
_entry.id   AF-A0A971JI81-F1
#
_cell.length_a   1.000
_cell.length_b   1.000
_cell.length_c   1.000
_cell.angle_alpha   90.00
_cell.angle_beta   90.00
_cell.angle_gamma   90.00
#
_symmetry.space_group_name_H-M   'P 1'
#
loop_
_entity.id
_entity.type
_entity.pdbx_description
1 polymer ?
#
loop_
_entity_poly.entity_id
_entity_poly.type
_entity_poly.pdbx_seq_one_letter_code
_entity_poly.pdbx_strand_id
1 'polypeptide(L)'
;MTLGLKQTGVRRVALCLALAMVALALAAPSARAEERVPRVMYIGDSWTGFLWAFRTLRDVLPEYEGLGRWVEVGARTAVMGSKAFEWLTPARLAVVDEELALNPNVDVVVVTLGGNDFSGGTKNVLTWNMGREVDFYDWYYETHSVVDRNFNDDWEAWRTWYQTGANYDEDHAFKACANPPADGCWGSAPNYGVDLLMNKVKGEIKLLVQHILDVRPDLRVVIVGYDYVCRWPKSRMAQNAHGVRAQSEGLFSMERTKFEIAQELESAGYAGRVRFVQNLGVMQHTYGYYKGNERAMEPWHGVADPVIAPGVAPMPGSGDTWFVGGDPDCLSPLASYIDYDIHLTAEGYEIIARRFLDDCVAEWLNYPKVLAILPNEGKSPLLTFGVTFSHPVTGVDASDFEVFLGPNKAMSIVGVAGTGDSYVVTADADGASGEVLIRVVDDGSIVREDNGIQLGGPGTGNGLFEFNGTYEYADIVRPGDDNFALALNYLYLNSRAYEDLLQGFSFNPTRFDANGNFFLEGSIDDPIVIPGNNMLDIFEFTLIEYCMANPGVNYGAQGGIVAADVAAAWQNNIAEMQAVLGGDGGLADLILPGLDTILAGYMTLGDPNSLTLPIVLIPLLAELKDQGFPVEIGILDQSHFVMFPAILAKTADADKDGWTNEQEYAYFACEGAGAYAAAACNAAIQPKTGAGTYERDDPARIAMLGAGAQSPAWDSTFQWFRNGVPLADDGNINGSATRCLNILAMTPELTGNYTCAYLVPGTPDPKLRAPATYGPIQVKGVEALPAASGFGLGALALATALGGLAALRRRK
;
A
#
# COMPACT_ATOMS: atom_id res chain seq x y z
N MET A 1 -65.14 -16.91 -36.38
CA MET A 1 -64.15 -18.01 -36.41
C MET A 1 -63.17 -17.66 -37.53
N THR A 2 -62.13 -16.83 -37.42
CA THR A 2 -61.17 -16.54 -36.33
C THR A 2 -60.51 -17.78 -35.75
N LEU A 3 -59.36 -18.17 -36.27
CA LEU A 3 -58.02 -17.88 -35.70
C LEU A 3 -56.95 -18.49 -36.62
N GLY A 4 -56.14 -17.66 -37.27
CA GLY A 4 -55.09 -18.17 -38.16
C GLY A 4 -54.14 -17.13 -38.74
N LEU A 5 -53.84 -16.04 -38.02
CA LEU A 5 -52.91 -14.99 -38.48
C LEU A 5 -52.50 -14.06 -37.31
N LYS A 6 -51.83 -14.56 -36.26
CA LYS A 6 -51.22 -13.67 -35.23
C LYS A 6 -49.89 -14.14 -34.60
N GLN A 7 -49.33 -15.32 -34.93
CA GLN A 7 -48.13 -15.81 -34.22
C GLN A 7 -46.77 -15.44 -34.86
N THR A 8 -46.69 -15.06 -36.13
CA THR A 8 -45.40 -14.75 -36.79
C THR A 8 -44.95 -13.30 -36.60
N GLY A 9 -45.88 -12.35 -36.50
CA GLY A 9 -45.58 -10.93 -36.24
C GLY A 9 -45.05 -10.67 -34.82
N VAL A 10 -45.62 -11.36 -33.81
CA VAL A 10 -45.23 -11.19 -32.41
C VAL A 10 -43.82 -11.72 -32.14
N ARG A 11 -43.41 -12.82 -32.79
CA ARG A 11 -42.03 -13.34 -32.66
C ARG A 11 -40.98 -12.45 -33.33
N ARG A 12 -41.29 -11.81 -34.45
CA ARG A 12 -40.37 -10.87 -35.11
C ARG A 12 -40.24 -9.55 -34.35
N VAL A 13 -41.35 -9.04 -33.80
CA VAL A 13 -41.33 -7.82 -32.96
C VAL A 13 -40.64 -8.10 -31.62
N ALA A 14 -40.85 -9.26 -31.00
CA ALA A 14 -40.14 -9.67 -29.79
C ALA A 14 -38.63 -9.88 -30.03
N LEU A 15 -38.24 -10.44 -31.19
CA LEU A 15 -36.83 -10.60 -31.55
C LEU A 15 -36.16 -9.26 -31.88
N CYS A 16 -36.85 -8.34 -32.57
CA CYS A 16 -36.35 -6.98 -32.82
C CYS A 16 -36.30 -6.13 -31.55
N LEU A 17 -37.24 -6.28 -30.61
CA LEU A 17 -37.19 -5.64 -29.29
C LEU A 17 -36.10 -6.25 -28.40
N ALA A 18 -35.89 -7.57 -28.45
CA ALA A 18 -34.78 -8.22 -27.74
C ALA A 18 -33.42 -7.80 -28.32
N LEU A 19 -33.29 -7.71 -29.65
CA LEU A 19 -32.07 -7.22 -30.30
C LEU A 19 -31.85 -5.71 -30.08
N ALA A 20 -32.92 -4.91 -30.03
CA ALA A 20 -32.83 -3.49 -29.68
C ALA A 20 -32.49 -3.30 -28.19
N MET A 21 -33.03 -4.12 -27.28
CA MET A 21 -32.66 -4.10 -25.86
C MET A 21 -31.25 -4.66 -25.61
N VAL A 22 -30.78 -5.63 -26.40
CA VAL A 22 -29.38 -6.09 -26.37
C VAL A 22 -28.45 -5.02 -26.98
N ALA A 23 -28.86 -4.31 -28.03
CA ALA A 23 -28.10 -3.18 -28.57
C ALA A 23 -28.11 -1.95 -27.63
N LEU A 24 -29.20 -1.71 -26.89
CA LEU A 24 -29.26 -0.70 -25.82
C LEU A 24 -28.54 -1.15 -24.55
N ALA A 25 -28.38 -2.45 -24.28
CA ALA A 25 -27.54 -2.97 -23.19
C ALA A 25 -26.05 -3.01 -23.55
N LEU A 26 -25.72 -3.03 -24.85
CA LEU A 26 -24.36 -2.88 -25.38
C LEU A 26 -23.97 -1.41 -25.66
N ALA A 27 -24.94 -0.49 -25.68
CA ALA A 27 -24.74 0.96 -25.83
C ALA A 27 -25.06 1.75 -24.56
N ALA A 28 -25.70 1.14 -23.56
CA ALA A 28 -25.58 1.63 -22.20
C ALA A 28 -24.11 1.45 -21.83
N PRO A 29 -23.44 2.49 -21.29
CA PRO A 29 -22.24 2.21 -20.54
C PRO A 29 -22.70 1.21 -19.47
N SER A 30 -22.27 -0.04 -19.60
CA SER A 30 -21.99 -0.81 -18.39
C SER A 30 -21.29 0.19 -17.50
N ALA A 31 -21.84 0.48 -16.32
CA ALA A 31 -21.11 1.19 -15.31
C ALA A 31 -19.87 0.34 -15.02
N ARG A 32 -18.85 0.49 -15.87
CA ARG A 32 -17.47 0.24 -15.50
C ARG A 32 -17.37 1.08 -14.25
N ALA A 33 -17.06 0.44 -13.13
CA ALA A 33 -16.54 1.17 -11.99
C ALA A 33 -15.54 2.16 -12.59
N GLU A 34 -15.78 3.47 -12.40
CA GLU A 34 -14.91 4.49 -12.96
C GLU A 34 -13.48 4.11 -12.58
N GLU A 35 -12.60 4.05 -13.57
CA GLU A 35 -11.20 3.73 -13.34
C GLU A 35 -10.66 4.71 -12.29
N ARG A 36 -10.23 4.16 -11.14
CA ARG A 36 -9.67 4.96 -10.05
C ARG A 36 -8.28 5.41 -10.46
N VAL A 37 -8.03 6.72 -10.43
CA VAL A 37 -6.75 7.32 -10.84
C VAL A 37 -6.17 8.15 -9.70
N PRO A 38 -4.95 7.85 -9.22
CA PRO A 38 -4.27 8.68 -8.25
C PRO A 38 -3.98 10.08 -8.77
N ARG A 39 -4.48 11.07 -8.05
CA ARG A 39 -4.22 12.50 -8.31
C ARG A 39 -3.62 13.19 -7.08
N VAL A 40 -3.75 12.57 -5.91
CA VAL A 40 -3.23 13.08 -4.64
C VAL A 40 -2.17 12.13 -4.10
N MET A 41 -1.08 12.69 -3.56
CA MET A 41 -0.07 11.93 -2.83
C MET A 41 0.06 12.45 -1.41
N TYR A 42 0.08 11.56 -0.43
CA TYR A 42 0.36 11.90 0.97
C TYR A 42 1.83 11.81 1.28
N ILE A 43 2.37 12.82 1.97
CA ILE A 43 3.71 12.79 2.55
C ILE A 43 3.65 13.32 3.97
N GLY A 44 4.08 12.54 4.96
CA GLY A 44 4.16 13.08 6.30
C GLY A 44 4.16 12.06 7.41
N ASP A 45 3.68 12.52 8.57
CA ASP A 45 3.63 11.77 9.82
C ASP A 45 2.32 11.00 10.03
N SER A 46 1.96 10.73 11.29
CA SER A 46 0.80 9.90 11.63
C SER A 46 -0.51 10.48 11.13
N TRP A 47 -0.64 11.79 10.95
CA TRP A 47 -1.87 12.38 10.41
C TRP A 47 -2.09 12.01 8.94
N THR A 48 -1.05 12.08 8.11
CA THR A 48 -1.10 11.49 6.75
C THR A 48 -1.24 9.97 6.79
N GLY A 49 -0.58 9.30 7.74
CA GLY A 49 -0.67 7.85 7.92
C GLY A 49 -2.10 7.39 8.18
N PHE A 50 -2.86 8.10 9.01
CA PHE A 50 -4.26 7.79 9.27
C PHE A 50 -5.17 8.21 8.12
N LEU A 51 -4.96 9.36 7.47
CA LEU A 51 -5.66 9.71 6.23
C LEU A 51 -5.51 8.61 5.17
N TRP A 52 -4.32 8.02 5.06
CA TRP A 52 -4.04 6.88 4.20
C TRP A 52 -4.68 5.58 4.71
N ALA A 53 -4.50 5.22 5.98
CA ALA A 53 -5.05 3.98 6.54
C ALA A 53 -6.59 3.93 6.44
N PHE A 54 -7.26 5.06 6.67
CA PHE A 54 -8.70 5.20 6.52
C PHE A 54 -9.16 5.31 5.06
N ARG A 55 -8.24 5.49 4.11
CA ARG A 55 -8.56 5.80 2.71
C ARG A 55 -9.50 7.02 2.60
N THR A 56 -9.22 8.06 3.40
CA THR A 56 -10.14 9.17 3.62
C THR A 56 -10.51 9.90 2.33
N LEU A 57 -9.53 10.22 1.46
CA LEU A 57 -9.82 10.93 0.22
C LEU A 57 -10.60 10.07 -0.79
N ARG A 58 -10.29 8.77 -0.90
CA ARG A 58 -11.02 7.82 -1.74
C ARG A 58 -12.52 7.83 -1.44
N ASP A 59 -12.87 8.03 -0.17
CA ASP A 59 -14.24 7.99 0.34
C ASP A 59 -14.91 9.37 0.32
N VAL A 60 -14.17 10.46 0.52
CA VAL A 60 -14.69 11.85 0.53
C VAL A 60 -14.75 12.49 -0.87
N LEU A 61 -13.81 12.21 -1.78
CA LEU A 61 -13.78 12.80 -3.13
C LEU A 61 -15.06 12.58 -3.95
N PRO A 62 -15.78 11.44 -3.85
CA PRO A 62 -17.08 11.25 -4.49
C PRO A 62 -18.17 12.26 -4.07
N GLU A 63 -18.01 12.97 -2.94
CA GLU A 63 -18.92 14.04 -2.53
C GLU A 63 -18.79 15.30 -3.41
N TYR A 64 -17.69 15.43 -4.15
CA TYR A 64 -17.37 16.59 -4.98
C TYR A 64 -17.60 16.29 -6.46
N GLU A 65 -18.27 17.20 -7.16
CA GLU A 65 -18.64 17.03 -8.57
C GLU A 65 -17.41 16.77 -9.45
N GLY A 66 -17.45 15.68 -10.22
CA GLY A 66 -16.37 15.28 -11.14
C GLY A 66 -15.14 14.66 -10.49
N LEU A 67 -15.11 14.49 -9.16
CA LEU A 67 -13.93 14.00 -8.44
C LEU A 67 -13.99 12.53 -7.99
N GLY A 68 -15.12 11.84 -8.20
CA GLY A 68 -15.34 10.46 -7.69
C GLY A 68 -14.39 9.38 -8.21
N ARG A 69 -13.73 9.62 -9.35
CA ARG A 69 -12.70 8.75 -9.94
C ARG A 69 -11.29 8.99 -9.40
N TRP A 70 -11.06 10.07 -8.64
CA TRP A 70 -9.75 10.39 -8.10
C TRP A 70 -9.51 9.68 -6.78
N VAL A 71 -8.25 9.35 -6.52
CA VAL A 71 -7.81 8.76 -5.26
C VAL A 71 -6.44 9.29 -4.84
N GLU A 72 -6.08 8.94 -3.62
CA GLU A 72 -4.79 9.16 -3.00
C GLU A 72 -3.84 7.97 -3.15
N VAL A 73 -2.54 8.25 -3.01
CA VAL A 73 -1.47 7.27 -2.77
C VAL A 73 -0.60 7.74 -1.60
N GLY A 74 -0.04 6.79 -0.83
CA GLY A 74 0.81 7.14 0.32
C GLY A 74 1.60 5.99 0.92
N ALA A 75 1.63 4.82 0.29
CA ALA A 75 2.16 3.57 0.87
C ALA A 75 3.60 3.68 1.43
N ARG A 76 4.47 4.45 0.77
CA ARG A 76 5.86 4.68 1.23
C ARG A 76 6.08 6.03 1.89
N THR A 77 5.11 6.93 1.78
CA THR A 77 5.30 8.36 2.08
C THR A 77 4.46 8.90 3.22
N ALA A 78 3.37 8.22 3.58
CA ALA A 78 2.60 8.47 4.80
C ALA A 78 3.20 7.65 5.96
N VAL A 79 4.25 8.18 6.59
CA VAL A 79 5.09 7.46 7.56
C VAL A 79 4.76 7.90 8.97
N MET A 80 3.93 7.13 9.67
CA MET A 80 3.56 7.44 11.06
C MET A 80 4.80 7.58 11.95
N GLY A 81 4.84 8.62 12.78
CA GLY A 81 5.96 8.91 13.69
C GLY A 81 7.13 9.67 13.05
N SER A 82 7.12 9.89 11.73
CA SER A 82 8.23 10.58 11.05
C SER A 82 8.38 12.04 11.47
N LYS A 83 9.61 12.52 11.38
CA LYS A 83 10.04 13.89 11.71
C LYS A 83 10.52 14.62 10.45
N ALA A 84 10.40 15.94 10.42
CA ALA A 84 10.74 16.76 9.25
C ALA A 84 12.18 16.53 8.76
N PHE A 85 13.16 16.42 9.68
CA PHE A 85 14.56 16.23 9.30
C PHE A 85 14.85 14.87 8.63
N GLU A 86 14.05 13.84 8.90
CA GLU A 86 14.25 12.49 8.35
C GLU A 86 13.96 12.45 6.85
N TRP A 87 13.01 13.29 6.40
CA TRP A 87 12.62 13.45 5.01
C TRP A 87 13.70 14.10 4.14
N LEU A 88 14.69 14.76 4.74
CA LEU A 88 15.81 15.37 4.03
C LEU A 88 17.00 14.41 3.83
N THR A 89 16.88 13.16 4.29
CA THR A 89 17.89 12.15 4.01
C THR A 89 17.85 11.76 2.52
N PRO A 90 19.00 11.43 1.90
CA PRO A 90 19.02 11.02 0.49
C PRO A 90 18.08 9.85 0.18
N ALA A 91 17.94 8.90 1.11
CA ALA A 91 17.03 7.76 0.97
C ALA A 91 15.55 8.19 0.91
N ARG A 92 15.11 9.09 1.81
CA ARG A 92 13.73 9.57 1.81
C ARG A 92 13.42 10.48 0.62
N LEU A 93 14.34 11.34 0.21
CA LEU A 93 14.17 12.15 -1.00
C LEU A 93 14.07 11.27 -2.26
N ALA A 94 14.90 10.23 -2.36
CA ALA A 94 14.81 9.27 -3.46
C ALA A 94 13.44 8.55 -3.49
N VAL A 95 12.89 8.19 -2.33
CA VAL A 95 11.52 7.63 -2.25
C VAL A 95 10.48 8.62 -2.79
N VAL A 96 10.58 9.91 -2.45
CA VAL A 96 9.66 10.95 -2.97
C VAL A 96 9.75 11.04 -4.49
N ASP A 97 10.97 11.08 -5.03
CA ASP A 97 11.21 11.15 -6.48
C ASP A 97 10.66 9.91 -7.21
N GLU A 98 10.94 8.72 -6.66
CA GLU A 98 10.44 7.45 -7.19
C GLU A 98 8.92 7.39 -7.20
N GLU A 99 8.26 7.76 -6.10
CA GLU A 99 6.79 7.70 -6.02
C GLU A 99 6.11 8.73 -6.92
N LEU A 100 6.69 9.93 -7.08
CA LEU A 100 6.19 10.92 -8.04
C LEU A 100 6.40 10.46 -9.50
N ALA A 101 7.51 9.77 -9.79
CA ALA A 101 7.77 9.19 -11.11
C ALA A 101 6.85 8.00 -11.42
N LEU A 102 6.56 7.15 -10.41
CA LEU A 102 5.62 6.03 -10.53
C LEU A 102 4.17 6.51 -10.67
N ASN A 103 3.85 7.71 -10.18
CA ASN A 103 2.51 8.28 -10.22
C ASN A 103 2.47 9.59 -11.02
N PRO A 104 2.66 9.55 -12.36
CA PRO A 104 2.70 10.76 -13.20
C PRO A 104 1.38 11.55 -13.18
N ASN A 105 0.27 10.89 -12.82
CA ASN A 105 -1.04 11.51 -12.68
C ASN A 105 -1.18 12.41 -11.44
N VAL A 106 -0.37 12.22 -10.40
CA VAL A 106 -0.40 13.07 -9.20
C VAL A 106 -0.07 14.51 -9.56
N ASP A 107 -0.90 15.46 -9.15
CA ASP A 107 -0.70 16.92 -9.24
C ASP A 107 -0.88 17.64 -7.91
N VAL A 108 -1.39 16.96 -6.88
CA VAL A 108 -1.51 17.50 -5.52
C VAL A 108 -0.75 16.63 -4.54
N VAL A 109 0.09 17.25 -3.70
CA VAL A 109 0.75 16.60 -2.57
C VAL A 109 0.23 17.21 -1.28
N VAL A 110 -0.30 16.36 -0.41
CA VAL A 110 -0.80 16.74 0.92
C VAL A 110 0.28 16.43 1.94
N VAL A 111 0.72 17.45 2.69
CA VAL A 111 1.81 17.35 3.66
C VAL A 111 1.33 17.64 5.08
N THR A 112 1.54 16.69 6.00
CA THR A 112 1.39 16.89 7.46
C THR A 112 2.68 16.48 8.17
N LEU A 113 3.45 17.45 8.68
CA LEU A 113 4.72 17.21 9.37
C LEU A 113 4.94 18.18 10.53
N GLY A 114 5.93 17.89 11.37
CA GLY A 114 6.37 18.75 12.47
C GLY A 114 5.81 18.38 13.85
N GLY A 115 4.75 17.57 13.93
CA GLY A 115 4.13 17.21 15.22
C GLY A 115 5.08 16.38 16.09
N ASN A 116 5.81 15.45 15.48
CA ASN A 116 6.80 14.60 16.16
C ASN A 116 8.11 15.33 16.46
N ASP A 117 8.49 16.30 15.63
CA ASP A 117 9.61 17.21 15.89
C ASP A 117 9.33 18.08 17.13
N PHE A 118 8.10 18.59 17.20
CA PHE A 118 7.58 19.42 18.27
C PHE A 118 7.39 18.64 19.58
N SER A 119 6.72 17.48 19.55
CA SER A 119 6.35 16.74 20.77
C SER A 119 7.40 15.73 21.24
N GLY A 120 8.16 15.16 20.30
CA GLY A 120 9.07 14.05 20.54
C GLY A 120 10.55 14.41 20.42
N GLY A 121 10.89 15.69 20.25
CA GLY A 121 12.26 16.19 20.26
C GLY A 121 12.96 16.19 18.91
N THR A 122 13.71 17.25 18.63
CA THR A 122 14.47 17.42 17.39
C THR A 122 15.96 17.51 17.70
N LYS A 123 16.78 16.73 16.98
CA LYS A 123 18.26 16.74 17.10
C LYS A 123 18.86 17.94 16.39
N ASN A 124 20.11 18.29 16.71
CA ASN A 124 20.85 19.38 16.03
C ASN A 124 20.15 20.74 16.09
N VAL A 125 19.26 20.97 17.05
CA VAL A 125 18.64 22.29 17.29
C VAL A 125 19.67 23.24 17.90
N LEU A 126 20.47 22.75 18.85
CA LEU A 126 21.50 23.52 19.54
C LEU A 126 22.86 23.28 18.90
N THR A 127 23.45 24.30 18.28
CA THR A 127 24.75 24.18 17.58
C THR A 127 25.91 23.82 18.52
N TRP A 128 25.78 24.12 19.81
CA TRP A 128 26.77 23.78 20.85
C TRP A 128 26.49 22.45 21.56
N ASN A 129 25.35 21.81 21.29
CA ASN A 129 24.99 20.50 21.86
C ASN A 129 24.15 19.70 20.85
N MET A 130 24.76 19.35 19.74
CA MET A 130 24.10 18.74 18.57
C MET A 130 23.37 17.43 18.90
N GLY A 131 23.81 16.69 19.93
CA GLY A 131 23.19 15.43 20.36
C GLY A 131 21.97 15.58 21.27
N ARG A 132 21.72 16.78 21.84
CA ARG A 132 20.52 17.01 22.67
C ARG A 132 19.31 17.18 21.76
N GLU A 133 18.28 16.37 22.02
CA GLU A 133 16.96 16.59 21.49
C GLU A 133 16.29 17.74 22.25
N VAL A 134 15.68 18.66 21.51
CA VAL A 134 14.89 19.77 22.06
C VAL A 134 13.45 19.58 21.61
N ASP A 135 12.54 19.55 22.56
CA ASP A 135 11.09 19.45 22.33
C ASP A 135 10.35 20.69 22.85
N PHE A 136 9.05 20.74 22.61
CA PHE A 136 8.18 21.80 23.10
C PHE A 136 8.08 21.87 24.63
N TYR A 137 8.20 20.75 25.33
CA TYR A 137 8.11 20.76 26.79
C TYR A 137 9.34 21.40 27.42
N ASP A 138 10.51 21.22 26.81
CA ASP A 138 11.73 21.96 27.15
C ASP A 138 11.51 23.49 26.96
N TRP A 139 10.81 23.92 25.90
CA TRP A 139 10.40 25.33 25.75
C TRP A 139 9.55 25.80 26.92
N TYR A 140 8.51 25.05 27.30
CA TYR A 140 7.58 25.44 28.35
C TYR A 140 8.35 25.77 29.65
N TYR A 141 9.29 24.93 30.05
CA TYR A 141 10.09 25.17 31.27
C TYR A 141 11.12 26.27 31.14
N GLU A 142 11.89 26.28 30.05
CA GLU A 142 12.99 27.23 29.86
C GLU A 142 12.46 28.67 29.72
N THR A 143 11.23 28.84 29.23
CA THR A 143 10.59 30.16 29.07
C THR A 143 9.70 30.59 30.24
N HIS A 144 9.00 29.68 30.93
CA HIS A 144 8.06 30.02 32.00
C HIS A 144 8.67 30.02 33.41
N SER A 145 9.89 29.53 33.58
CA SER A 145 10.61 29.63 34.86
C SER A 145 11.31 30.99 35.08
N VAL A 146 11.35 31.86 34.06
CA VAL A 146 12.18 33.09 34.06
C VAL A 146 11.35 34.37 33.96
N VAL A 147 10.08 34.30 33.55
CA VAL A 147 9.22 35.49 33.47
C VAL A 147 7.83 35.11 33.98
N ASP A 148 7.40 35.78 35.03
CA ASP A 148 6.00 35.91 35.43
C ASP A 148 5.28 36.63 34.29
N ARG A 149 4.98 35.91 33.20
CA ARG A 149 4.22 36.47 32.09
C ARG A 149 2.81 36.66 32.61
N ASN A 150 2.50 37.88 33.03
CA ASN A 150 1.17 38.37 33.38
C ASN A 150 0.20 38.36 32.17
N PHE A 151 0.12 37.26 31.41
CA PHE A 151 -0.98 37.02 30.46
C PHE A 151 -2.34 37.01 31.16
N ASN A 152 -2.35 36.84 32.48
CA ASN A 152 -3.53 36.93 33.32
C ASN A 152 -4.04 38.37 33.53
N ASP A 153 -3.26 39.42 33.21
CA ASP A 153 -3.69 40.80 33.44
C ASP A 153 -4.51 41.38 32.27
N ASP A 154 -4.37 40.86 31.04
CA ASP A 154 -5.15 41.27 29.85
C ASP A 154 -5.47 40.08 28.92
N TRP A 155 -6.47 39.31 29.31
CA TRP A 155 -6.92 38.12 28.60
C TRP A 155 -7.42 38.39 27.17
N GLU A 156 -8.13 39.49 26.95
CA GLU A 156 -8.72 39.79 25.63
C GLU A 156 -7.66 40.20 24.62
N ALA A 157 -6.62 40.91 25.04
CA ALA A 157 -5.48 41.23 24.19
C ALA A 157 -4.71 39.96 23.79
N TRP A 158 -4.43 39.07 24.74
CA TRP A 158 -3.80 37.78 24.44
C TRP A 158 -4.64 36.94 23.47
N ARG A 159 -5.96 36.85 23.71
CA ARG A 159 -6.86 36.06 22.86
C ARG A 159 -6.89 36.62 21.44
N THR A 160 -6.89 37.95 21.29
CA THR A 160 -6.85 38.60 19.97
C THR A 160 -5.55 38.26 19.23
N TRP A 161 -4.40 38.33 19.91
CA TRP A 161 -3.11 37.91 19.33
C TRP A 161 -3.14 36.44 18.91
N TYR A 162 -3.58 35.56 19.82
CA TYR A 162 -3.64 34.13 19.58
C TYR A 162 -4.55 33.77 18.39
N GLN A 163 -5.69 34.46 18.25
CA GLN A 163 -6.61 34.20 17.14
C GLN A 163 -6.10 34.78 15.82
N THR A 164 -5.56 36.01 15.82
CA THR A 164 -5.31 36.76 14.57
C THR A 164 -3.86 36.77 14.14
N GLY A 165 -2.92 36.38 15.00
CA GLY A 165 -1.49 36.55 14.77
C GLY A 165 -1.05 38.00 14.55
N ALA A 166 -1.94 38.98 14.75
CA ALA A 166 -1.65 40.40 14.57
C ALA A 166 -1.08 40.98 15.88
N ASN A 167 0.02 41.73 15.76
CA ASN A 167 0.81 42.19 16.91
C ASN A 167 0.07 43.21 17.79
N TYR A 168 0.08 42.92 19.09
CA TYR A 168 0.23 43.93 20.14
C TYR A 168 1.74 44.15 20.35
N ASP A 169 2.26 45.20 19.69
CA ASP A 169 3.65 45.71 19.69
C ASP A 169 4.80 44.70 19.46
N GLU A 170 5.64 45.00 18.46
CA GLU A 170 6.85 44.27 18.00
C GLU A 170 7.97 44.09 19.06
N ASP A 171 7.66 44.22 20.35
CA ASP A 171 8.59 44.07 21.48
C ASP A 171 8.24 42.93 22.46
N HIS A 172 7.09 42.26 22.32
CA HIS A 172 6.62 41.23 23.28
C HIS A 172 6.77 39.77 22.83
N ALA A 173 7.08 39.53 21.55
CA ALA A 173 7.33 38.20 21.00
C ALA A 173 8.71 38.18 20.31
N PHE A 174 9.59 37.29 20.76
CA PHE A 174 10.73 36.82 19.97
C PHE A 174 11.79 37.85 19.50
N LYS A 175 12.41 38.61 20.43
CA LYS A 175 13.70 39.24 20.11
C LYS A 175 14.84 38.21 20.15
N ALA A 176 15.22 37.75 18.97
CA ALA A 176 16.52 37.15 18.69
C ALA A 176 17.64 38.12 19.12
N CYS A 177 18.62 37.64 19.89
CA CYS A 177 19.86 38.39 20.08
C CYS A 177 20.61 38.40 18.73
N ALA A 178 20.75 39.60 18.17
CA ALA A 178 21.25 39.84 16.81
C ALA A 178 22.78 39.65 16.63
N ASN A 179 23.51 39.10 17.62
CA ASN A 179 24.93 38.75 17.50
C ASN A 179 25.32 37.73 18.60
N PRO A 180 26.12 36.69 18.30
CA PRO A 180 26.82 35.95 19.33
C PRO A 180 28.06 36.76 19.76
N PRO A 181 28.22 37.21 21.02
CA PRO A 181 29.49 37.74 21.46
C PRO A 181 30.35 36.61 22.04
N ALA A 182 31.66 36.74 21.84
CA ALA A 182 32.72 35.91 22.42
C ALA A 182 32.80 35.95 23.97
N ASP A 183 31.81 36.54 24.64
CA ASP A 183 31.96 37.08 26.01
C ASP A 183 30.87 36.58 26.99
N GLY A 184 30.40 35.34 26.86
CA GLY A 184 29.84 34.61 28.01
C GLY A 184 28.48 35.07 28.56
N CYS A 185 27.55 35.54 27.72
CA CYS A 185 26.14 35.69 28.10
C CYS A 185 25.42 34.34 28.16
N TRP A 186 25.77 33.49 29.13
CA TRP A 186 25.13 32.18 29.38
C TRP A 186 24.05 32.23 30.48
N GLY A 187 23.71 33.41 30.97
CA GLY A 187 22.61 33.61 31.92
C GLY A 187 21.81 34.83 31.50
N SER A 188 20.48 34.67 31.40
CA SER A 188 19.44 35.69 31.19
C SER A 188 18.86 35.98 29.79
N ALA A 189 19.07 35.12 28.77
CA ALA A 189 18.26 35.18 27.54
C ALA A 189 17.34 33.94 27.44
N PRO A 190 16.09 33.99 27.94
CA PRO A 190 15.24 32.82 28.11
C PRO A 190 14.64 32.22 26.81
N ASN A 191 14.92 32.74 25.61
CA ASN A 191 14.17 32.38 24.39
C ASN A 191 14.99 31.71 23.27
N TYR A 192 16.29 31.43 23.46
CA TYR A 192 17.18 31.03 22.36
C TYR A 192 16.92 29.63 21.78
N GLY A 193 16.62 28.62 22.60
CA GLY A 193 16.53 27.23 22.14
C GLY A 193 15.34 26.93 21.23
N VAL A 194 14.30 27.78 21.26
CA VAL A 194 12.98 27.42 20.74
C VAL A 194 12.65 28.14 19.46
N ASP A 195 13.11 29.37 19.32
CA ASP A 195 13.30 29.95 18.00
C ASP A 195 14.16 29.03 17.14
N LEU A 196 15.21 28.44 17.71
CA LEU A 196 16.02 27.47 16.99
C LEU A 196 15.22 26.21 16.62
N LEU A 197 14.36 25.68 17.51
CA LEU A 197 13.50 24.54 17.20
C LEU A 197 12.51 24.87 16.08
N MET A 198 11.71 25.92 16.24
CA MET A 198 10.69 26.30 15.25
C MET A 198 11.34 26.68 13.91
N ASN A 199 12.42 27.47 13.91
CA ASN A 199 13.13 27.82 12.68
C ASN A 199 13.76 26.59 12.00
N LYS A 200 14.24 25.62 12.78
CA LYS A 200 14.77 24.37 12.23
C LYS A 200 13.67 23.56 11.56
N VAL A 201 12.57 23.30 12.25
CA VAL A 201 11.42 22.57 11.70
C VAL A 201 10.84 23.31 10.48
N LYS A 202 10.76 24.65 10.55
CA LYS A 202 10.37 25.51 9.41
C LYS A 202 11.23 25.26 8.20
N GLY A 203 12.55 25.35 8.37
CA GLY A 203 13.52 25.17 7.30
C GLY A 203 13.45 23.79 6.69
N GLU A 204 13.24 22.76 7.51
CA GLU A 204 13.21 21.38 7.05
C GLU A 204 11.95 21.04 6.26
N ILE A 205 10.77 21.42 6.77
CA ILE A 205 9.51 21.28 6.03
C ILE A 205 9.57 22.09 4.73
N LYS A 206 10.09 23.33 4.78
CA LYS A 206 10.22 24.18 3.59
C LYS A 206 11.11 23.54 2.53
N LEU A 207 12.25 22.97 2.91
CA LEU A 207 13.16 22.29 1.98
C LEU A 207 12.52 21.06 1.34
N LEU A 208 11.75 20.28 2.10
CA LEU A 208 11.00 19.14 1.55
C LEU A 208 9.93 19.61 0.55
N VAL A 209 9.13 20.62 0.91
CA VAL A 209 8.09 21.17 0.03
C VAL A 209 8.72 21.75 -1.24
N GLN A 210 9.85 22.44 -1.13
CA GLN A 210 10.60 22.96 -2.26
C GLN A 210 11.09 21.82 -3.17
N HIS A 211 11.69 20.77 -2.60
CA HIS A 211 12.12 19.58 -3.35
C HIS A 211 10.95 18.99 -4.17
N ILE A 212 9.79 18.78 -3.54
CA ILE A 212 8.59 18.28 -4.23
C ILE A 212 8.19 19.17 -5.41
N LEU A 213 8.15 20.49 -5.22
CA LEU A 213 7.75 21.44 -6.26
C LEU A 213 8.76 21.58 -7.40
N ASP A 214 10.03 21.29 -7.12
CA ASP A 214 11.13 21.31 -8.09
C ASP A 214 11.18 20.05 -8.96
N VAL A 215 10.57 18.93 -8.51
CA VAL A 215 10.49 17.68 -9.29
C VAL A 215 9.69 17.88 -10.58
N ARG A 216 8.53 18.57 -10.51
CA ARG A 216 7.71 18.91 -11.69
C ARG A 216 6.96 20.24 -11.52
N PRO A 217 6.73 21.00 -12.62
CA PRO A 217 6.06 22.29 -12.58
C PRO A 217 4.54 22.22 -12.34
N ASP A 218 3.90 21.06 -12.56
CA ASP A 218 2.46 20.86 -12.40
C ASP A 218 2.03 20.61 -10.94
N LEU A 219 2.97 20.17 -10.09
CA LEU A 219 2.70 19.82 -8.71
C LEU A 219 2.29 21.02 -7.87
N ARG A 220 1.33 20.79 -6.98
CA ARG A 220 0.90 21.72 -5.93
C ARG A 220 0.99 21.04 -4.59
N VAL A 221 1.28 21.82 -3.55
CA VAL A 221 1.43 21.31 -2.19
C VAL A 221 0.43 22.00 -1.28
N VAL A 222 -0.36 21.22 -0.57
CA VAL A 222 -1.12 21.71 0.57
C VAL A 222 -0.46 21.25 1.86
N ILE A 223 -0.04 22.20 2.69
CA ILE A 223 0.46 21.96 4.04
C ILE A 223 -0.76 21.96 4.96
N VAL A 224 -1.14 20.78 5.44
CA VAL A 224 -2.33 20.60 6.27
C VAL A 224 -1.92 20.72 7.74
N GLY A 225 -2.60 21.62 8.45
CA GLY A 225 -2.38 21.84 9.87
C GLY A 225 -2.97 20.76 10.76
N TYR A 226 -2.55 20.71 12.03
CA TYR A 226 -3.21 19.89 13.05
C TYR A 226 -4.38 20.65 13.68
N ASP A 227 -5.25 19.91 14.38
CA ASP A 227 -6.24 20.48 15.29
C ASP A 227 -5.72 20.49 16.75
N TYR A 228 -6.45 21.15 17.65
CA TYR A 228 -6.24 20.98 19.09
C TYR A 228 -6.40 19.52 19.48
N VAL A 229 -5.50 19.06 20.33
CA VAL A 229 -5.49 17.70 20.86
C VAL A 229 -6.50 17.53 22.00
N CYS A 230 -6.92 16.30 22.27
CA CYS A 230 -7.65 15.95 23.51
C CYS A 230 -6.73 15.39 24.61
N ARG A 231 -5.42 15.39 24.35
CA ARG A 231 -4.35 15.03 25.28
C ARG A 231 -4.43 15.85 26.56
N TRP A 232 -4.49 15.17 27.69
CA TRP A 232 -4.31 15.84 28.98
C TRP A 232 -2.87 16.43 29.09
N PRO A 233 -2.69 17.65 29.65
CA PRO A 233 -1.37 18.25 29.78
C PRO A 233 -0.38 17.28 30.42
N LYS A 234 0.82 17.13 29.84
CA LYS A 234 1.83 16.22 30.39
C LYS A 234 2.18 16.59 31.83
N SER A 235 2.65 15.64 32.64
CA SER A 235 2.97 15.86 34.06
C SER A 235 3.95 17.02 34.32
N ARG A 236 4.76 17.34 33.30
CA ARG A 236 5.62 18.52 33.32
C ARG A 236 4.85 19.82 32.96
N MET A 237 3.54 19.87 32.93
CA MET A 237 2.78 21.11 32.71
C MET A 237 1.78 21.25 33.84
N ALA A 238 1.27 22.47 34.04
CA ALA A 238 0.19 22.68 34.99
C ALA A 238 -0.99 21.75 34.64
N GLN A 239 -1.46 20.98 35.61
CA GLN A 239 -2.53 19.99 35.41
C GLN A 239 -3.91 20.66 35.48
N ASN A 240 -4.10 21.75 34.72
CA ASN A 240 -5.29 22.59 34.72
C ASN A 240 -5.44 23.34 33.38
N ALA A 241 -6.44 24.22 33.27
CA ALA A 241 -6.68 25.05 32.08
C ALA A 241 -5.45 25.83 31.59
N HIS A 242 -4.53 26.25 32.48
CA HIS A 242 -3.31 26.94 32.08
C HIS A 242 -2.33 26.01 31.34
N GLY A 243 -2.26 24.74 31.73
CA GLY A 243 -1.45 23.76 30.99
C GLY A 243 -2.06 23.44 29.63
N VAL A 244 -3.39 23.39 29.52
CA VAL A 244 -4.10 23.26 28.25
C VAL A 244 -3.79 24.45 27.35
N ARG A 245 -3.94 25.67 27.87
CA ARG A 245 -3.58 26.91 27.14
C ARG A 245 -2.14 26.88 26.62
N ALA A 246 -1.19 26.54 27.49
CA ALA A 246 0.22 26.49 27.09
C ALA A 246 0.44 25.47 25.97
N GLN A 247 -0.22 24.31 26.02
CA GLN A 247 -0.16 23.33 24.93
C GLN A 247 -0.72 23.90 23.62
N SER A 248 -1.85 24.60 23.68
CA SER A 248 -2.48 25.28 22.54
C SER A 248 -1.60 26.40 21.95
N GLU A 249 -0.84 27.14 22.78
CA GLU A 249 0.17 28.13 22.34
C GLU A 249 1.31 27.51 21.55
N GLY A 250 1.75 26.33 21.98
CA GLY A 250 2.75 25.56 21.28
C GLY A 250 2.29 25.10 19.91
N LEU A 251 1.09 24.49 19.85
CA LEU A 251 0.47 24.10 18.59
C LEU A 251 0.30 25.30 17.66
N PHE A 252 -0.17 26.44 18.19
CA PHE A 252 -0.27 27.69 17.44
C PHE A 252 1.06 28.09 16.79
N SER A 253 2.17 28.01 17.53
CA SER A 253 3.50 28.41 17.02
C SER A 253 4.00 27.49 15.89
N MET A 254 3.75 26.19 15.99
CA MET A 254 4.05 25.24 14.92
C MET A 254 3.15 25.46 13.70
N GLU A 255 1.84 25.66 13.89
CA GLU A 255 0.92 25.94 12.79
C GLU A 255 1.25 27.27 12.10
N ARG A 256 1.70 28.27 12.88
CA ARG A 256 2.17 29.55 12.35
C ARG A 256 3.40 29.37 11.48
N THR A 257 4.32 28.51 11.92
CA THR A 257 5.50 28.14 11.16
C THR A 257 5.12 27.57 9.79
N LYS A 258 4.15 26.66 9.73
CA LYS A 258 3.65 26.08 8.46
C LYS A 258 3.00 27.12 7.55
N PHE A 259 2.20 28.02 8.12
CA PHE A 259 1.60 29.13 7.38
C PHE A 259 2.63 30.07 6.76
N GLU A 260 3.72 30.35 7.48
CA GLU A 260 4.82 31.17 6.96
C GLU A 260 5.61 30.48 5.84
N ILE A 261 5.75 29.14 5.87
CA ILE A 261 6.36 28.39 4.77
C ILE A 261 5.58 28.63 3.46
N ALA A 262 4.25 28.54 3.51
CA ALA A 262 3.42 28.78 2.33
C ALA A 262 3.62 30.18 1.76
N GLN A 263 3.61 31.21 2.62
CA GLN A 263 3.85 32.61 2.21
C GLN A 263 5.26 32.84 1.64
N GLU A 264 6.28 32.24 2.26
CA GLU A 264 7.66 32.38 1.81
C GLU A 264 7.89 31.70 0.45
N LEU A 265 7.30 30.53 0.23
CA LEU A 265 7.39 29.82 -1.04
C LEU A 265 6.60 30.51 -2.15
N GLU A 266 5.43 31.08 -1.82
CA GLU A 266 4.68 31.95 -2.74
C GLU A 266 5.54 33.11 -3.24
N SER A 267 6.33 33.72 -2.35
CA SER A 267 7.28 34.79 -2.69
C SER A 267 8.56 34.32 -3.38
N ALA A 268 8.86 33.02 -3.37
CA ALA A 268 10.10 32.42 -3.88
C ALA A 268 9.96 31.79 -5.28
N GLY A 269 8.89 32.10 -6.01
CA GLY A 269 8.66 31.60 -7.37
C GLY A 269 7.69 30.42 -7.45
N TYR A 270 7.04 30.04 -6.34
CA TYR A 270 6.02 28.99 -6.29
C TYR A 270 4.60 29.54 -6.04
N ALA A 271 4.35 30.80 -6.44
CA ALA A 271 3.06 31.46 -6.26
C ALA A 271 1.89 30.62 -6.80
N GLY A 272 0.79 30.53 -6.04
CA GLY A 272 -0.38 29.71 -6.39
C GLY A 272 -0.15 28.19 -6.40
N ARG A 273 1.02 27.69 -5.98
CA ARG A 273 1.34 26.25 -5.91
C ARG A 273 1.47 25.71 -4.49
N VAL A 274 1.44 26.58 -3.47
CA VAL A 274 1.52 26.18 -2.07
C VAL A 274 0.41 26.83 -1.27
N ARG A 275 -0.35 26.05 -0.49
CA ARG A 275 -1.35 26.56 0.45
C ARG A 275 -1.14 25.95 1.82
N PHE A 276 -1.48 26.69 2.87
CA PHE A 276 -1.57 26.17 4.22
C PHE A 276 -3.03 26.15 4.65
N VAL A 277 -3.49 25.04 5.21
CA VAL A 277 -4.86 24.89 5.72
C VAL A 277 -4.85 24.77 7.22
N GLN A 278 -5.40 25.79 7.90
CA GLN A 278 -5.49 25.86 9.36
C GLN A 278 -6.64 24.99 9.89
N ASN A 279 -6.35 24.17 10.89
CA ASN A 279 -7.30 23.23 11.48
C ASN A 279 -7.53 23.42 12.99
N LEU A 280 -6.80 24.31 13.66
CA LEU A 280 -7.00 24.57 15.10
C LEU A 280 -8.42 25.07 15.41
N GLY A 281 -9.15 24.29 16.20
CA GLY A 281 -10.52 24.52 16.63
C GLY A 281 -11.59 23.79 15.82
N VAL A 282 -11.24 23.01 14.80
CA VAL A 282 -12.25 22.37 13.92
C VAL A 282 -13.04 21.29 14.67
N MET A 283 -12.42 20.42 15.48
CA MET A 283 -13.17 19.41 16.23
C MET A 283 -14.01 20.05 17.33
N GLN A 284 -13.51 21.09 18.00
CA GLN A 284 -14.29 21.85 18.98
C GLN A 284 -15.52 22.54 18.37
N HIS A 285 -15.39 23.07 17.15
CA HIS A 285 -16.53 23.61 16.42
C HIS A 285 -17.52 22.50 16.07
N THR A 286 -17.04 21.36 15.60
CA THR A 286 -17.89 20.31 15.03
C THR A 286 -18.63 19.50 16.09
N TYR A 287 -17.95 19.14 17.18
CA TYR A 287 -18.47 18.27 18.23
C TYR A 287 -18.90 19.03 19.49
N GLY A 288 -18.67 20.34 19.56
CA GLY A 288 -18.78 21.11 20.81
C GLY A 288 -17.50 20.98 21.62
N TYR A 289 -17.47 21.47 22.86
CA TYR A 289 -16.29 21.33 23.73
C TYR A 289 -16.62 21.56 25.19
N TYR A 290 -15.68 21.26 26.09
CA TYR A 290 -15.86 21.41 27.53
C TYR A 290 -15.02 22.53 28.12
N LYS A 291 -15.64 23.45 28.86
CA LYS A 291 -14.93 24.45 29.69
C LYS A 291 -14.56 23.88 31.07
N GLY A 292 -13.98 22.67 31.05
CA GLY A 292 -13.64 21.87 32.22
C GLY A 292 -12.72 20.72 31.84
N ASN A 293 -12.46 19.84 32.80
CA ASN A 293 -11.81 18.57 32.52
C ASN A 293 -12.86 17.63 31.91
N GLU A 294 -12.85 17.47 30.58
CA GLU A 294 -13.76 16.55 29.88
C GLU A 294 -13.68 15.12 30.42
N ARG A 295 -12.49 14.63 30.78
CA ARG A 295 -12.29 13.29 31.34
C ARG A 295 -12.94 13.10 32.71
N ALA A 296 -12.99 14.15 33.53
CA ALA A 296 -13.61 14.12 34.86
C ALA A 296 -15.03 14.70 34.87
N MET A 297 -15.46 15.34 33.78
CA MET A 297 -16.66 16.18 33.69
C MET A 297 -16.72 17.25 34.79
N GLU A 298 -15.57 17.74 35.24
CA GLU A 298 -15.46 18.74 36.31
C GLU A 298 -15.18 20.13 35.73
N PRO A 299 -15.99 21.15 36.04
CA PRO A 299 -15.75 22.53 35.59
C PRO A 299 -14.44 23.09 36.14
N TRP A 300 -13.77 23.93 35.36
CA TRP A 300 -12.72 24.78 35.92
C TRP A 300 -13.33 25.79 36.91
N HIS A 301 -12.56 26.18 37.93
CA HIS A 301 -13.05 27.08 38.99
C HIS A 301 -13.63 28.38 38.40
N GLY A 302 -14.92 28.64 38.64
CA GLY A 302 -15.60 29.86 38.21
C GLY A 302 -16.24 29.81 36.82
N VAL A 303 -16.18 28.68 36.12
CA VAL A 303 -16.87 28.48 34.85
C VAL A 303 -18.32 28.07 35.10
N ALA A 304 -19.27 28.85 34.59
CA ALA A 304 -20.66 28.45 34.48
C ALA A 304 -20.87 27.67 33.18
N ASP A 305 -21.54 26.52 33.27
CA ASP A 305 -21.87 25.60 32.17
C ASP A 305 -20.64 24.96 31.48
N PRO A 306 -20.25 23.75 31.89
CA PRO A 306 -19.04 23.10 31.38
C PRO A 306 -19.22 22.55 29.96
N VAL A 307 -20.43 22.51 29.38
CA VAL A 307 -20.68 21.93 28.05
C VAL A 307 -21.03 23.03 27.05
N ILE A 308 -20.22 23.14 26.00
CA ILE A 308 -20.46 24.05 24.89
C ILE A 308 -20.92 23.23 23.67
N ALA A 309 -22.06 23.61 23.10
CA ALA A 309 -22.66 22.89 21.99
C ALA A 309 -21.84 23.01 20.68
N PRO A 310 -21.97 22.03 19.77
CA PRO A 310 -21.53 22.15 18.38
C PRO A 310 -21.93 23.48 17.72
N GLY A 311 -21.07 24.00 16.85
CA GLY A 311 -21.25 25.23 16.08
C GLY A 311 -20.96 26.53 16.83
N VAL A 312 -20.75 26.47 18.15
CA VAL A 312 -20.50 27.67 18.99
C VAL A 312 -19.05 28.13 18.93
N ALA A 313 -18.10 27.20 18.93
CA ALA A 313 -16.66 27.53 18.85
C ALA A 313 -16.37 28.23 17.52
N PRO A 314 -15.51 29.26 17.43
CA PRO A 314 -15.17 29.87 16.15
C PRO A 314 -14.49 28.86 15.21
N MET A 315 -14.81 28.88 13.92
CA MET A 315 -14.03 28.14 12.92
C MET A 315 -12.70 28.84 12.63
N PRO A 316 -11.62 28.09 12.38
CA PRO A 316 -10.38 28.70 11.90
C PRO A 316 -10.56 29.37 10.54
N GLY A 317 -9.60 30.21 10.15
CA GLY A 317 -9.56 30.90 8.86
C GLY A 317 -9.34 29.95 7.68
N SER A 318 -9.75 30.38 6.51
CA SER A 318 -9.60 29.67 5.23
C SER A 318 -8.79 30.54 4.24
N GLY A 319 -8.22 29.90 3.23
CA GLY A 319 -7.29 30.50 2.29
C GLY A 319 -6.09 31.12 2.98
N ASP A 320 -5.62 32.27 2.46
CA ASP A 320 -4.45 32.97 3.01
C ASP A 320 -4.76 33.78 4.29
N THR A 321 -5.94 33.59 4.90
CA THR A 321 -6.33 34.29 6.13
C THR A 321 -5.89 33.53 7.39
N TRP A 322 -5.00 34.14 8.16
CA TRP A 322 -4.66 33.60 9.47
C TRP A 322 -5.74 33.93 10.48
N PHE A 323 -6.50 32.92 10.88
CA PHE A 323 -7.37 32.97 12.05
C PHE A 323 -7.39 31.59 12.74
N VAL A 324 -7.17 31.57 14.04
CA VAL A 324 -7.25 30.35 14.85
C VAL A 324 -8.63 30.25 15.51
N GLY A 325 -9.27 29.08 15.34
CA GLY A 325 -10.58 28.80 15.86
C GLY A 325 -10.58 28.24 17.29
N GLY A 326 -11.75 27.80 17.71
CA GLY A 326 -11.97 27.14 19.00
C GLY A 326 -11.69 28.03 20.23
N ASP A 327 -11.52 27.38 21.37
CA ASP A 327 -11.17 27.95 22.66
C ASP A 327 -9.87 27.30 23.15
N PRO A 328 -8.74 28.04 23.19
CA PRO A 328 -7.43 27.48 23.49
C PRO A 328 -7.27 26.98 24.94
N ASP A 329 -8.21 27.33 25.82
CA ASP A 329 -8.26 26.84 27.22
C ASP A 329 -8.91 25.46 27.35
N CYS A 330 -9.44 24.94 26.25
CA CYS A 330 -10.20 23.71 26.23
C CYS A 330 -9.50 22.67 25.38
N LEU A 331 -9.60 21.41 25.80
CA LEU A 331 -9.20 20.28 24.99
C LEU A 331 -10.25 20.03 23.90
N SER A 332 -9.84 19.41 22.80
CA SER A 332 -10.82 18.91 21.83
C SER A 332 -11.63 17.76 22.41
N PRO A 333 -12.86 17.52 21.93
CA PRO A 333 -13.72 16.47 22.45
C PRO A 333 -13.15 15.07 22.30
N LEU A 334 -13.21 14.27 23.35
CA LEU A 334 -12.73 12.88 23.35
C LEU A 334 -13.38 12.04 22.25
N ALA A 335 -14.65 12.31 21.91
CA ALA A 335 -15.38 11.59 20.87
C ALA A 335 -14.79 11.75 19.46
N SER A 336 -13.97 12.79 19.24
CA SER A 336 -13.32 13.04 17.96
C SER A 336 -11.94 12.37 17.81
N TYR A 337 -11.45 11.68 18.86
CA TYR A 337 -10.11 11.10 18.91
C TYR A 337 -10.15 9.59 19.25
N ILE A 338 -9.53 8.75 18.42
CA ILE A 338 -9.48 7.29 18.63
C ILE A 338 -8.62 6.90 19.83
N ASP A 339 -7.66 7.75 20.18
CA ASP A 339 -6.61 7.48 21.15
C ASP A 339 -6.83 8.21 22.48
N TYR A 340 -7.88 9.03 22.54
CA TYR A 340 -8.12 9.99 23.62
C TYR A 340 -6.91 10.91 23.85
N ASP A 341 -6.11 11.15 22.80
CA ASP A 341 -4.85 11.87 22.84
C ASP A 341 -4.71 12.84 21.65
N ILE A 342 -4.21 12.39 20.49
CA ILE A 342 -3.83 13.26 19.36
C ILE A 342 -4.27 12.78 17.96
N HIS A 343 -4.79 11.55 17.82
CA HIS A 343 -5.22 11.00 16.53
C HIS A 343 -6.74 10.98 16.40
N LEU A 344 -7.24 11.52 15.30
CA LEU A 344 -8.67 11.65 15.05
C LEU A 344 -9.33 10.31 14.72
N THR A 345 -10.64 10.23 14.93
CA THR A 345 -11.49 9.19 14.34
C THR A 345 -11.52 9.28 12.82
N ALA A 346 -11.98 8.22 12.15
CA ALA A 346 -12.21 8.25 10.70
C ALA A 346 -13.04 9.47 10.29
N GLU A 347 -14.16 9.71 10.99
CA GLU A 347 -15.03 10.88 10.79
C GLU A 347 -14.29 12.20 11.02
N GLY A 348 -13.45 12.28 12.06
CA GLY A 348 -12.60 13.45 12.31
C GLY A 348 -11.64 13.73 11.16
N TYR A 349 -10.98 12.70 10.61
CA TYR A 349 -10.11 12.84 9.44
C TYR A 349 -10.89 13.19 8.17
N GLU A 350 -12.11 12.69 7.97
CA GLU A 350 -12.98 13.13 6.87
C GLU A 350 -13.32 14.62 6.97
N ILE A 351 -13.58 15.13 8.18
CA ILE A 351 -13.81 16.57 8.41
C ILE A 351 -12.56 17.38 8.02
N ILE A 352 -11.36 16.93 8.40
CA ILE A 352 -10.11 17.56 7.99
C ILE A 352 -9.89 17.47 6.47
N ALA A 353 -10.26 16.35 5.85
CA ALA A 353 -10.17 16.17 4.41
C ALA A 353 -11.08 17.14 3.65
N ARG A 354 -12.35 17.24 4.06
CA ARG A 354 -13.29 18.24 3.51
C ARG A 354 -12.74 19.66 3.69
N ARG A 355 -12.09 19.95 4.81
CA ARG A 355 -11.50 21.27 5.06
C ARG A 355 -10.46 21.68 4.02
N PHE A 356 -9.49 20.82 3.67
CA PHE A 356 -8.50 21.18 2.65
C PHE A 356 -9.03 21.01 1.21
N LEU A 357 -10.04 20.16 0.99
CA LEU A 357 -10.75 20.05 -0.28
C LEU A 357 -11.52 21.33 -0.60
N ASP A 358 -12.32 21.81 0.34
CA ASP A 358 -13.11 23.05 0.22
C ASP A 358 -12.22 24.28 0.07
N ASP A 359 -11.02 24.25 0.65
CA ASP A 359 -10.09 25.38 0.63
C ASP A 359 -9.36 25.54 -0.71
N CYS A 360 -8.76 24.47 -1.23
CA CYS A 360 -7.95 24.55 -2.45
C CYS A 360 -7.84 23.25 -3.25
N VAL A 361 -7.88 22.08 -2.60
CA VAL A 361 -7.54 20.82 -3.30
C VAL A 361 -8.61 20.42 -4.31
N ALA A 362 -9.91 20.62 -4.02
CA ALA A 362 -10.96 20.29 -4.98
C ALA A 362 -10.90 21.17 -6.23
N GLU A 363 -10.51 22.44 -6.08
CA GLU A 363 -10.25 23.34 -7.21
C GLU A 363 -9.07 22.83 -8.05
N TRP A 364 -7.94 22.49 -7.41
CA TRP A 364 -6.74 22.02 -8.10
C TRP A 364 -6.97 20.70 -8.85
N LEU A 365 -7.70 19.77 -8.25
CA LEU A 365 -8.05 18.49 -8.90
C LEU A 365 -8.98 18.67 -10.12
N ASN A 366 -9.75 19.77 -10.14
CA ASN A 366 -10.59 20.15 -11.27
C ASN A 366 -9.80 20.80 -12.42
N TYR A 367 -8.52 21.09 -12.27
CA TYR A 367 -7.72 21.54 -13.42
C TYR A 367 -7.60 20.42 -14.46
N PRO A 368 -7.72 20.73 -15.77
CA PRO A 368 -7.51 19.75 -16.82
C PRO A 368 -6.06 19.23 -16.75
N LYS A 369 -5.89 17.92 -16.91
CA LYS A 369 -4.61 17.23 -16.84
C LYS A 369 -4.57 16.11 -17.88
N VAL A 370 -3.40 15.85 -18.44
CA VAL A 370 -3.16 14.66 -19.28
C VAL A 370 -3.11 13.43 -18.38
N LEU A 371 -3.89 12.41 -18.71
CA LEU A 371 -3.98 11.16 -17.94
C LEU A 371 -3.17 10.03 -18.55
N ALA A 372 -3.07 9.99 -19.87
CA ALA A 372 -2.35 8.95 -20.58
C ALA A 372 -1.91 9.42 -21.96
N ILE A 373 -0.73 8.96 -22.36
CA ILE A 373 -0.29 8.91 -23.75
C ILE A 373 -0.07 7.43 -24.07
N LEU A 374 -0.80 6.89 -25.03
CA LEU A 374 -0.74 5.48 -25.39
C LEU A 374 -0.34 5.32 -26.86
N PRO A 375 0.73 4.58 -27.19
CA PRO A 375 1.05 4.29 -28.58
C PRO A 375 -0.05 3.39 -29.18
N ASN A 376 -0.65 3.85 -30.27
CA ASN A 376 -1.57 3.04 -31.08
C ASN A 376 -0.73 2.24 -32.07
N GLU A 377 -0.92 0.91 -32.10
CA GLU A 377 -0.12 -0.02 -32.89
C GLU A 377 0.01 0.42 -34.37
N GLY A 378 1.22 0.82 -34.76
CA GLY A 378 1.59 1.10 -36.14
C GLY A 378 3.09 0.87 -36.34
N LYS A 379 3.46 -0.05 -37.25
CA LYS A 379 4.85 -0.18 -37.74
C LYS A 379 4.91 0.36 -39.17
N SER A 380 5.15 1.66 -39.29
CA SER A 380 5.41 2.38 -40.55
C SER A 380 5.82 3.81 -40.21
N PRO A 381 6.36 4.64 -41.13
CA PRO A 381 7.06 5.88 -40.76
C PRO A 381 6.19 6.85 -39.92
N LEU A 382 4.86 6.74 -40.02
CA LEU A 382 3.93 7.48 -39.17
C LEU A 382 3.50 6.61 -37.98
N LEU A 383 3.81 7.07 -36.78
CA LEU A 383 3.36 6.53 -35.52
C LEU A 383 2.17 7.34 -35.02
N THR A 384 1.25 6.67 -34.31
CA THR A 384 0.06 7.31 -33.74
C THR A 384 0.02 7.10 -32.24
N PHE A 385 -0.40 8.14 -31.51
CA PHE A 385 -0.51 8.13 -30.06
C PHE A 385 -1.90 8.62 -29.67
N GLY A 386 -2.61 7.87 -28.83
CA GLY A 386 -3.81 8.33 -28.14
C GLY A 386 -3.43 9.19 -26.94
N VAL A 387 -3.98 10.38 -26.82
CA VAL A 387 -3.80 11.30 -25.68
C VAL A 387 -5.15 11.52 -25.03
N THR A 388 -5.23 11.24 -23.74
CA THR A 388 -6.47 11.36 -22.95
C THR A 388 -6.30 12.42 -21.87
N PHE A 389 -7.25 13.34 -21.79
CA PHE A 389 -7.33 14.39 -20.78
C PHE A 389 -8.35 14.05 -19.68
N SER A 390 -8.22 14.67 -18.52
CA SER A 390 -9.16 14.51 -17.39
C SER A 390 -10.51 15.18 -17.61
N HIS A 391 -10.56 16.13 -18.55
CA HIS A 391 -11.75 16.91 -18.90
C HIS A 391 -11.77 17.15 -20.41
N PRO A 392 -12.95 17.46 -20.99
CA PRO A 392 -13.03 18.02 -22.33
C PRO A 392 -12.21 19.31 -22.46
N VAL A 393 -11.34 19.37 -23.46
CA VAL A 393 -10.46 20.50 -23.73
C VAL A 393 -10.63 21.02 -25.16
N THR A 394 -10.18 22.25 -25.37
CA THR A 394 -10.05 22.91 -26.67
C THR A 394 -8.65 23.51 -26.79
N GLY A 395 -8.28 23.97 -27.98
CA GLY A 395 -6.97 24.59 -28.23
C GLY A 395 -5.85 23.61 -28.58
N VAL A 396 -6.08 22.29 -28.45
CA VAL A 396 -5.09 21.25 -28.75
C VAL A 396 -4.67 21.27 -30.23
N ASP A 397 -3.41 21.55 -30.50
CA ASP A 397 -2.81 21.53 -31.83
C ASP A 397 -1.38 20.92 -31.85
N ALA A 398 -0.67 21.04 -32.96
CA ALA A 398 0.65 20.42 -33.13
C ALA A 398 1.77 21.07 -32.29
N SER A 399 1.64 22.32 -31.82
CA SER A 399 2.63 22.95 -30.93
C SER A 399 2.61 22.36 -29.53
N ASP A 400 1.51 21.73 -29.13
CA ASP A 400 1.35 21.10 -27.82
C ASP A 400 2.07 19.75 -27.71
N PHE A 401 2.73 19.28 -28.77
CA PHE A 401 3.37 17.97 -28.76
C PHE A 401 4.80 18.03 -29.24
N GLU A 402 5.65 17.25 -28.56
CA GLU A 402 7.01 17.01 -29.00
C GLU A 402 7.28 15.51 -29.08
N VAL A 403 7.84 15.07 -30.19
CA VAL A 403 8.23 13.68 -30.42
C VAL A 403 9.75 13.51 -30.24
N PHE A 404 10.16 12.45 -29.55
CA PHE A 404 11.55 12.21 -29.18
C PHE A 404 11.91 10.72 -29.14
N LEU A 405 13.21 10.44 -29.28
CA LEU A 405 13.80 9.09 -29.14
C LEU A 405 15.10 9.23 -28.34
N GLY A 406 15.08 8.76 -27.09
CA GLY A 406 16.18 9.01 -26.15
C GLY A 406 16.47 10.51 -25.99
N PRO A 407 17.73 10.96 -25.88
CA PRO A 407 18.07 12.39 -25.73
C PRO A 407 18.05 13.19 -27.05
N ASN A 408 17.80 12.57 -28.20
CA ASN A 408 17.93 13.22 -29.51
C ASN A 408 16.56 13.77 -29.99
N LYS A 409 16.53 15.06 -30.36
CA LYS A 409 15.39 15.70 -31.07
C LYS A 409 15.71 15.80 -32.57
N ALA A 410 14.88 15.19 -33.41
CA ALA A 410 14.66 15.60 -34.81
C ALA A 410 13.51 14.81 -35.46
N MET A 411 12.32 14.79 -34.84
CA MET A 411 11.11 14.21 -35.43
C MET A 411 9.99 15.27 -35.45
N SER A 412 8.92 15.05 -36.23
CA SER A 412 7.86 16.06 -36.41
C SER A 412 6.47 15.52 -36.12
N ILE A 413 5.61 16.38 -35.56
CA ILE A 413 4.18 16.13 -35.42
C ILE A 413 3.51 16.52 -36.73
N VAL A 414 2.84 15.56 -37.39
CA VAL A 414 2.24 15.75 -38.72
C VAL A 414 0.74 15.96 -38.68
N GLY A 415 0.09 15.62 -37.56
CA GLY A 415 -1.34 15.86 -37.40
C GLY A 415 -1.83 15.58 -35.98
N VAL A 416 -2.84 16.35 -35.58
CA VAL A 416 -3.60 16.16 -34.35
C VAL A 416 -5.07 16.11 -34.75
N ALA A 417 -5.78 15.08 -34.31
CA ALA A 417 -7.20 14.91 -34.60
C ALA A 417 -7.91 14.41 -33.35
N GLY A 418 -9.05 15.00 -33.00
CA GLY A 418 -9.77 14.67 -31.79
C GLY A 418 -10.64 15.83 -31.33
N THR A 419 -11.47 15.57 -30.33
CA THR A 419 -12.37 16.56 -29.70
C THR A 419 -12.70 16.11 -28.30
N GLY A 420 -13.07 17.03 -27.41
CA GLY A 420 -13.41 16.68 -26.04
C GLY A 420 -12.16 16.29 -25.27
N ASP A 421 -12.16 15.12 -24.67
CA ASP A 421 -11.08 14.63 -23.80
C ASP A 421 -10.12 13.66 -24.50
N SER A 422 -10.31 13.36 -25.78
CA SER A 422 -9.55 12.33 -26.50
C SER A 422 -9.02 12.82 -27.85
N TYR A 423 -7.71 12.67 -28.04
CA TYR A 423 -6.98 13.08 -29.22
C TYR A 423 -6.08 11.97 -29.75
N VAL A 424 -5.86 11.97 -31.06
CA VAL A 424 -4.88 11.13 -31.76
C VAL A 424 -3.83 12.04 -32.36
N VAL A 425 -2.59 11.86 -31.92
CA VAL A 425 -1.41 12.56 -32.39
C VAL A 425 -0.66 11.66 -33.35
N THR A 426 -0.39 12.15 -34.55
CA THR A 426 0.39 11.45 -35.56
C THR A 426 1.77 12.08 -35.65
N ALA A 427 2.81 11.28 -35.41
CA ALA A 427 4.20 11.70 -35.49
C ALA A 427 4.91 10.98 -36.63
N ASP A 428 5.77 11.70 -37.36
CA ASP A 428 6.71 11.11 -38.31
C ASP A 428 7.99 10.71 -37.58
N ALA A 429 8.23 9.41 -37.50
CA ALA A 429 9.40 8.84 -36.88
C ALA A 429 10.67 8.99 -37.74
N ASP A 430 10.57 9.50 -38.97
CA ASP A 430 11.68 9.68 -39.92
C ASP A 430 12.53 8.40 -40.11
N GLY A 431 11.87 7.25 -40.07
CA GLY A 431 12.52 5.94 -40.17
C GLY A 431 13.37 5.53 -38.96
N ALA A 432 13.20 6.19 -37.81
CA ALA A 432 13.92 5.87 -36.58
C ALA A 432 13.67 4.43 -36.12
N SER A 433 14.74 3.76 -35.68
CA SER A 433 14.70 2.44 -35.06
C SER A 433 14.78 2.58 -33.54
N GLY A 434 13.68 2.34 -32.83
CA GLY A 434 13.61 2.41 -31.38
C GLY A 434 12.21 2.73 -30.88
N GLU A 435 12.06 2.86 -29.56
CA GLU A 435 10.81 3.26 -28.93
C GLU A 435 10.66 4.79 -29.00
N VAL A 436 9.91 5.26 -29.99
CA VAL A 436 9.58 6.69 -30.17
C VAL A 436 8.46 7.05 -29.20
N LEU A 437 8.66 8.15 -28.48
CA LEU A 437 7.74 8.66 -27.46
C LEU A 437 7.29 10.08 -27.83
N ILE A 438 6.15 10.51 -27.29
CA ILE A 438 5.73 11.91 -27.34
C ILE A 438 5.52 12.49 -25.95
N ARG A 439 5.58 13.81 -25.83
CA ARG A 439 5.18 14.54 -24.62
C ARG A 439 4.18 15.62 -24.96
N VAL A 440 3.33 15.94 -24.00
CA VAL A 440 2.50 17.16 -24.07
C VAL A 440 3.34 18.32 -23.55
N VAL A 441 3.52 19.34 -24.37
CA VAL A 441 4.18 20.60 -24.01
C VAL A 441 3.09 21.64 -23.84
N ASP A 442 2.98 22.20 -22.64
CA ASP A 442 1.97 23.20 -22.36
C ASP A 442 2.46 24.61 -22.73
N ASP A 443 1.92 25.16 -23.81
CA ASP A 443 2.14 26.54 -24.26
C ASP A 443 1.01 27.51 -23.83
N GLY A 444 0.06 27.02 -23.03
CA GLY A 444 -1.10 27.77 -22.52
C GLY A 444 -2.29 27.84 -23.48
N SER A 445 -2.23 27.20 -24.65
CA SER A 445 -3.34 27.14 -25.62
C SER A 445 -4.43 26.14 -25.23
N ILE A 446 -4.06 25.04 -24.55
CA ILE A 446 -5.00 24.00 -24.11
C ILE A 446 -5.80 24.49 -22.90
N VAL A 447 -7.11 24.54 -23.06
CA VAL A 447 -8.05 24.99 -22.02
C VAL A 447 -9.27 24.08 -21.92
N ARG A 448 -9.86 23.97 -20.73
CA ARG A 448 -11.15 23.34 -20.50
C ARG A 448 -12.23 23.97 -21.40
N GLU A 449 -13.02 23.12 -22.03
CA GLU A 449 -14.07 23.56 -22.97
C GLU A 449 -15.18 24.36 -22.27
N ASP A 450 -15.51 24.02 -21.03
CA ASP A 450 -16.65 24.57 -20.29
C ASP A 450 -16.37 25.91 -19.60
N ASN A 451 -15.16 26.12 -19.10
CA ASN A 451 -14.82 27.29 -18.28
C ASN A 451 -13.49 27.98 -18.65
N GLY A 452 -12.74 27.44 -19.62
CA GLY A 452 -11.51 28.06 -20.11
C GLY A 452 -10.30 27.98 -19.16
N ILE A 453 -10.36 27.18 -18.09
CA ILE A 453 -9.20 26.93 -17.22
C ILE A 453 -8.10 26.21 -18.01
N GLN A 454 -6.85 26.68 -17.90
CA GLN A 454 -5.69 26.16 -18.63
C GLN A 454 -5.24 24.76 -18.16
N LEU A 455 -4.57 24.01 -19.05
CA LEU A 455 -3.90 22.74 -18.73
C LEU A 455 -2.97 22.89 -17.53
N GLY A 456 -3.14 22.06 -16.50
CA GLY A 456 -2.34 22.15 -15.28
C GLY A 456 -2.68 23.34 -14.37
N GLY A 457 -3.72 24.11 -14.69
CA GLY A 457 -4.16 25.31 -13.94
C GLY A 457 -3.51 26.60 -14.43
N PRO A 458 -3.71 27.74 -13.73
CA PRO A 458 -3.21 29.05 -14.18
C PRO A 458 -1.69 29.06 -14.40
N GLY A 459 -1.23 29.45 -15.60
CA GLY A 459 0.19 29.49 -15.95
C GLY A 459 0.48 28.94 -17.35
N THR A 460 1.77 28.78 -17.65
CA THR A 460 2.26 28.12 -18.86
C THR A 460 3.38 27.17 -18.47
N GLY A 461 3.42 25.99 -19.09
CA GLY A 461 4.41 24.93 -18.84
C GLY A 461 4.09 24.06 -17.61
N ASN A 462 2.98 24.32 -16.92
CA ASN A 462 2.50 23.54 -15.78
C ASN A 462 1.56 22.40 -16.20
N GLY A 463 1.33 22.22 -17.50
CA GLY A 463 0.66 21.06 -18.10
C GLY A 463 1.59 20.01 -18.73
N LEU A 464 2.92 20.12 -18.55
CA LEU A 464 3.90 19.18 -19.12
C LEU A 464 3.63 17.73 -18.68
N PHE A 465 3.55 16.80 -19.64
CA PHE A 465 3.33 15.38 -19.36
C PHE A 465 4.20 14.47 -20.23
N GLU A 466 5.00 13.61 -19.58
CA GLU A 466 6.02 12.76 -20.21
C GLU A 466 5.90 11.28 -19.77
N PHE A 467 4.73 10.66 -19.96
CA PHE A 467 4.54 9.23 -19.69
C PHE A 467 3.77 8.54 -20.82
N ASN A 468 4.43 7.59 -21.50
CA ASN A 468 3.90 6.89 -22.68
C ASN A 468 3.63 5.43 -22.35
N GLY A 469 2.52 5.14 -21.67
CA GLY A 469 2.21 3.79 -21.26
C GLY A 469 0.88 3.70 -20.55
N THR A 470 0.43 2.46 -20.34
CA THR A 470 -0.69 2.16 -19.47
C THR A 470 -0.24 2.34 -18.03
N TYR A 471 -0.93 3.24 -17.32
CA TYR A 471 -0.77 3.36 -15.89
C TYR A 471 -1.65 2.29 -15.22
N GLU A 472 -1.04 1.37 -14.49
CA GLU A 472 -1.77 0.36 -13.72
C GLU A 472 -1.85 0.82 -12.26
N TYR A 473 -3.06 1.17 -11.82
CA TYR A 473 -3.37 1.33 -10.41
C TYR A 473 -4.42 0.33 -9.99
N ALA A 474 -4.10 -0.44 -8.96
CA ALA A 474 -5.06 -1.27 -8.25
C ALA A 474 -5.40 -0.56 -6.94
N ASP A 475 -6.66 -0.13 -6.81
CA ASP A 475 -7.14 0.34 -5.52
C ASP A 475 -7.06 -0.81 -4.52
N ILE A 476 -6.45 -0.53 -3.38
CA ILE A 476 -6.29 -1.51 -2.32
C ILE A 476 -7.58 -1.50 -1.53
N VAL A 477 -8.42 -2.50 -1.82
CA VAL A 477 -9.63 -2.72 -1.04
C VAL A 477 -9.22 -3.40 0.25
N ARG A 478 -9.80 -2.94 1.38
CA ARG A 478 -9.64 -3.62 2.66
C ARG A 478 -9.98 -5.10 2.47
N PRO A 479 -9.09 -6.04 2.85
CA PRO A 479 -9.33 -7.45 2.63
C PRO A 479 -10.56 -7.89 3.44
N GLY A 480 -11.34 -8.82 2.90
CA GLY A 480 -12.19 -9.64 3.75
C GLY A 480 -11.33 -10.70 4.45
N ASP A 481 -11.72 -11.10 5.65
CA ASP A 481 -10.89 -11.97 6.49
C ASP A 481 -10.59 -13.33 5.83
N ASP A 482 -11.48 -13.82 4.96
CA ASP A 482 -11.33 -15.10 4.27
C ASP A 482 -10.42 -15.03 3.01
N ASN A 483 -9.67 -13.94 2.79
CA ASN A 483 -8.79 -13.78 1.62
C ASN A 483 -7.35 -13.43 2.03
N PHE A 484 -6.54 -14.46 2.20
CA PHE A 484 -5.16 -14.32 2.71
C PHE A 484 -4.24 -13.61 1.72
N ALA A 485 -4.45 -13.79 0.41
CA ALA A 485 -3.67 -13.11 -0.62
C ALA A 485 -3.89 -11.59 -0.57
N LEU A 486 -5.13 -11.14 -0.43
CA LEU A 486 -5.44 -9.72 -0.26
C LEU A 486 -4.95 -9.21 1.10
N ALA A 487 -5.07 -9.99 2.17
CA ALA A 487 -4.54 -9.62 3.49
C ALA A 487 -3.02 -9.36 3.44
N LEU A 488 -2.25 -10.30 2.88
CA LEU A 488 -0.80 -10.14 2.72
C LEU A 488 -0.44 -8.95 1.81
N ASN A 489 -1.16 -8.76 0.69
CA ASN A 489 -0.93 -7.61 -0.17
C ASN A 489 -1.24 -6.28 0.55
N TYR A 490 -2.32 -6.22 1.35
CA TYR A 490 -2.67 -5.03 2.12
C TYR A 490 -1.58 -4.71 3.15
N LEU A 491 -1.16 -5.70 3.92
CA LEU A 491 -0.07 -5.57 4.91
C LEU A 491 1.23 -5.17 4.22
N TYR A 492 1.57 -5.78 3.09
CA TYR A 492 2.75 -5.42 2.30
C TYR A 492 2.73 -3.94 1.95
N LEU A 493 1.64 -3.45 1.36
CA LEU A 493 1.50 -2.07 0.90
C LEU A 493 1.56 -1.07 2.06
N ASN A 494 0.97 -1.38 3.22
CA ASN A 494 1.03 -0.49 4.38
C ASN A 494 2.38 -0.56 5.12
N SER A 495 3.08 -1.69 5.02
CA SER A 495 4.43 -1.85 5.60
C SER A 495 5.54 -1.23 4.75
N ARG A 496 5.25 -0.84 3.49
CA ARG A 496 6.23 -0.28 2.54
C ARG A 496 7.01 0.91 3.12
N ALA A 497 6.33 1.76 3.88
CA ALA A 497 6.91 2.91 4.58
C ALA A 497 8.01 2.54 5.60
N TYR A 498 8.03 1.28 6.04
CA TYR A 498 8.83 0.73 7.13
C TYR A 498 9.78 -0.39 6.67
N GLU A 499 9.91 -0.68 5.37
CA GLU A 499 10.74 -1.80 4.88
C GLU A 499 12.18 -1.77 5.40
N ASP A 500 12.77 -0.58 5.52
CA ASP A 500 14.12 -0.39 6.08
C ASP A 500 14.21 -0.83 7.54
N LEU A 501 13.11 -0.70 8.30
CA LEU A 501 13.00 -1.15 9.70
C LEU A 501 12.72 -2.65 9.81
N LEU A 502 12.15 -3.25 8.75
CA LEU A 502 11.81 -4.67 8.71
C LEU A 502 13.02 -5.56 8.38
N GLN A 503 14.19 -4.97 8.08
CA GLN A 503 15.46 -5.67 7.87
C GLN A 503 15.38 -6.84 6.86
N GLY A 504 14.62 -6.66 5.79
CA GLY A 504 14.44 -7.67 4.73
C GLY A 504 13.22 -8.57 4.93
N PHE A 505 12.52 -8.49 6.07
CA PHE A 505 11.19 -9.07 6.21
C PHE A 505 10.18 -8.31 5.35
N SER A 506 9.25 -9.03 4.73
CA SER A 506 8.27 -8.43 3.82
C SER A 506 6.99 -9.27 3.78
N PHE A 507 5.84 -8.63 3.91
CA PHE A 507 4.52 -9.25 3.72
C PHE A 507 4.18 -9.55 2.26
N ASN A 508 5.11 -9.32 1.31
CA ASN A 508 4.87 -9.63 -0.09
C ASN A 508 4.51 -11.12 -0.26
N PRO A 509 3.31 -11.48 -0.77
CA PRO A 509 2.86 -12.87 -0.82
C PRO A 509 3.78 -13.80 -1.63
N THR A 510 4.59 -13.25 -2.55
CA THR A 510 5.53 -14.02 -3.35
C THR A 510 6.81 -14.40 -2.60
N ARG A 511 7.02 -13.85 -1.41
CA ARG A 511 8.24 -14.00 -0.58
C ARG A 511 7.97 -14.25 0.90
N PHE A 512 6.73 -14.06 1.35
CA PHE A 512 6.36 -14.23 2.75
C PHE A 512 6.46 -15.71 3.15
N ASP A 513 7.42 -15.97 4.03
CA ASP A 513 7.74 -17.26 4.64
C ASP A 513 8.20 -16.99 6.09
N ALA A 514 7.25 -17.00 7.04
CA ALA A 514 7.48 -16.54 8.42
C ALA A 514 7.26 -17.60 9.50
N ASN A 515 6.93 -18.84 9.13
CA ASN A 515 6.70 -19.97 10.04
C ASN A 515 7.85 -20.98 10.08
N GLY A 516 9.08 -20.49 10.12
CA GLY A 516 10.28 -21.30 10.34
C GLY A 516 10.61 -21.54 11.80
N ASN A 517 11.72 -22.26 12.02
CA ASN A 517 12.22 -22.53 13.37
C ASN A 517 12.93 -21.30 13.96
N PHE A 518 12.15 -20.37 14.52
CA PHE A 518 12.65 -19.14 15.11
C PHE A 518 13.73 -19.37 16.18
N PHE A 519 13.56 -20.37 17.05
CA PHE A 519 14.46 -20.61 18.17
C PHE A 519 15.83 -21.15 17.76
N LEU A 520 15.90 -21.97 16.71
CA LEU A 520 17.16 -22.55 16.25
C LEU A 520 17.81 -21.76 15.11
N GLU A 521 17.02 -21.11 14.26
CA GLU A 521 17.51 -20.44 13.04
C GLU A 521 17.30 -18.92 13.03
N GLY A 522 16.45 -18.37 13.90
CA GLY A 522 16.13 -16.95 13.97
C GLY A 522 17.01 -16.12 14.91
N SER A 523 16.66 -14.83 14.99
CA SER A 523 17.27 -13.81 15.85
C SER A 523 16.27 -12.67 16.12
N ILE A 524 16.18 -12.21 17.37
CA ILE A 524 15.57 -10.90 17.73
C ILE A 524 16.62 -9.79 17.86
N ASP A 525 17.91 -10.15 17.90
CA ASP A 525 19.01 -9.19 17.96
C ASP A 525 19.38 -8.74 16.55
N ASP A 526 19.87 -7.50 16.39
CA ASP A 526 20.29 -6.93 15.10
C ASP A 526 21.45 -7.75 14.46
N PRO A 527 21.27 -8.31 13.23
CA PRO A 527 20.08 -8.21 12.40
C PRO A 527 18.97 -9.17 12.81
N ILE A 528 17.73 -8.67 12.86
CA ILE A 528 16.53 -9.48 13.13
C ILE A 528 16.38 -10.51 12.01
N VAL A 529 16.19 -11.78 12.38
CA VAL A 529 15.99 -12.89 11.43
C VAL A 529 14.72 -13.63 11.82
N ILE A 530 13.72 -13.53 10.95
CA ILE A 530 12.50 -14.34 10.99
C ILE A 530 12.67 -15.44 9.94
N PRO A 531 13.03 -16.68 10.34
CA PRO A 531 13.25 -17.75 9.39
C PRO A 531 11.91 -18.26 8.88
N GLY A 532 11.92 -18.69 7.61
CA GLY A 532 10.83 -19.45 7.01
C GLY A 532 11.00 -20.96 7.13
N ASN A 533 10.13 -21.72 6.48
CA ASN A 533 10.22 -23.18 6.40
C ASN A 533 10.46 -23.70 4.95
N ASN A 534 10.66 -22.81 3.97
CA ASN A 534 10.79 -23.08 2.52
C ASN A 534 9.50 -23.62 1.88
N MET A 535 8.37 -23.20 2.43
CA MET A 535 7.03 -23.29 1.88
C MET A 535 6.37 -21.93 2.16
N LEU A 536 6.13 -21.15 1.12
CA LEU A 536 5.54 -19.81 1.29
C LEU A 536 4.18 -19.93 2.01
N ASP A 537 3.94 -19.10 3.03
CA ASP A 537 2.75 -19.27 3.88
C ASP A 537 1.45 -19.06 3.09
N ILE A 538 1.48 -18.32 1.98
CA ILE A 538 0.31 -18.19 1.10
C ILE A 538 -0.21 -19.55 0.62
N PHE A 539 0.66 -20.55 0.43
CA PHE A 539 0.24 -21.90 0.07
C PHE A 539 -0.44 -22.62 1.24
N GLU A 540 0.12 -22.49 2.44
CA GLU A 540 -0.43 -23.08 3.66
C GLU A 540 -1.79 -22.45 4.00
N PHE A 541 -1.93 -21.13 3.83
CA PHE A 541 -3.20 -20.43 4.01
C PHE A 541 -4.22 -20.76 2.92
N THR A 542 -3.82 -20.90 1.65
CA THR A 542 -4.74 -21.34 0.60
C THR A 542 -5.28 -22.75 0.84
N LEU A 543 -4.61 -23.61 1.62
CA LEU A 543 -5.18 -24.90 2.04
C LEU A 543 -6.40 -24.70 2.97
N ILE A 544 -6.39 -23.68 3.83
CA ILE A 544 -7.53 -23.28 4.67
C ILE A 544 -8.65 -22.73 3.78
N GLU A 545 -8.33 -21.81 2.86
CA GLU A 545 -9.30 -21.25 1.89
C GLU A 545 -9.97 -22.36 1.08
N TYR A 546 -9.19 -23.35 0.62
CA TYR A 546 -9.69 -24.49 -0.13
C TYR A 546 -10.68 -25.32 0.68
N CYS A 547 -10.43 -25.54 1.98
CA CYS A 547 -11.36 -26.23 2.87
C CYS A 547 -12.68 -25.49 3.03
N MET A 548 -12.64 -24.16 3.18
CA MET A 548 -13.83 -23.31 3.24
C MET A 548 -14.65 -23.40 1.96
N ALA A 549 -13.99 -23.37 0.80
CA ALA A 549 -14.65 -23.46 -0.51
C ALA A 549 -15.18 -24.88 -0.82
N ASN A 550 -14.61 -25.92 -0.22
CA ASN A 550 -14.90 -27.33 -0.53
C ASN A 550 -15.27 -28.15 0.71
N PRO A 551 -16.36 -27.80 1.44
CA PRO A 551 -16.72 -28.48 2.70
C PRO A 551 -17.07 -29.96 2.54
N GLY A 552 -17.25 -30.46 1.31
CA GLY A 552 -17.51 -31.86 1.00
C GLY A 552 -16.28 -32.77 1.05
N VAL A 553 -15.06 -32.23 1.10
CA VAL A 553 -13.84 -33.03 1.22
C VAL A 553 -13.76 -33.67 2.61
N ASN A 554 -13.66 -35.00 2.66
CA ASN A 554 -13.69 -35.75 3.91
C ASN A 554 -12.87 -37.06 3.82
N TYR A 555 -11.74 -37.07 4.52
CA TYR A 555 -10.85 -38.20 4.76
C TYR A 555 -10.77 -38.55 6.25
N GLY A 556 -11.74 -38.11 7.06
CA GLY A 556 -11.72 -38.30 8.52
C GLY A 556 -11.73 -39.78 8.93
N ALA A 557 -12.32 -40.66 8.12
CA ALA A 557 -12.29 -42.11 8.36
C ALA A 557 -10.87 -42.71 8.26
N GLN A 558 -9.98 -42.06 7.52
CA GLN A 558 -8.56 -42.40 7.38
C GLN A 558 -7.67 -41.63 8.38
N GLY A 559 -8.27 -40.79 9.24
CA GLY A 559 -7.53 -39.84 10.08
C GLY A 559 -6.94 -38.67 9.28
N GLY A 560 -7.45 -38.41 8.08
CA GLY A 560 -7.11 -37.29 7.21
C GLY A 560 -8.05 -36.10 7.39
N ILE A 561 -7.95 -35.17 6.45
CA ILE A 561 -8.62 -33.87 6.47
C ILE A 561 -10.14 -33.99 6.41
N VAL A 562 -10.83 -33.21 7.22
CA VAL A 562 -12.26 -32.96 7.11
C VAL A 562 -12.42 -31.47 6.87
N ALA A 563 -12.68 -31.07 5.63
CA ALA A 563 -12.65 -29.66 5.23
C ALA A 563 -13.67 -28.81 6.02
N ALA A 564 -14.84 -29.38 6.33
CA ALA A 564 -15.84 -28.72 7.16
C ALA A 564 -15.33 -28.40 8.59
N ASP A 565 -14.48 -29.26 9.17
CA ASP A 565 -13.93 -29.06 10.51
C ASP A 565 -12.85 -27.97 10.49
N VAL A 566 -12.02 -27.93 9.45
CA VAL A 566 -11.02 -26.86 9.23
C VAL A 566 -11.73 -25.52 9.01
N ALA A 567 -12.79 -25.47 8.21
CA ALA A 567 -13.58 -24.26 7.98
C ALA A 567 -14.24 -23.76 9.29
N ALA A 568 -14.77 -24.65 10.12
CA ALA A 568 -15.33 -24.28 11.42
C ALA A 568 -14.26 -23.74 12.39
N ALA A 569 -13.07 -24.34 12.39
CA ALA A 569 -11.95 -23.86 13.19
C ALA A 569 -11.45 -22.49 12.75
N TRP A 570 -11.35 -22.26 11.44
CA TRP A 570 -11.02 -20.94 10.90
C TRP A 570 -11.98 -19.86 11.43
N GLN A 571 -13.30 -20.09 11.31
CA GLN A 571 -14.32 -19.15 11.77
C GLN A 571 -14.25 -18.87 13.28
N ASN A 572 -13.89 -19.88 14.08
CA ASN A 572 -13.61 -19.69 15.51
C ASN A 572 -12.34 -18.85 15.72
N ASN A 573 -11.25 -19.22 15.05
CA ASN A 573 -9.93 -18.64 15.28
C ASN A 573 -9.84 -17.18 14.83
N ILE A 574 -10.50 -16.80 13.72
CA ILE A 574 -10.53 -15.40 13.29
C ILE A 574 -11.28 -14.53 14.30
N ALA A 575 -12.43 -15.01 14.80
CA ALA A 575 -13.20 -14.29 15.81
C ALA A 575 -12.42 -14.13 17.13
N GLU A 576 -11.73 -15.17 17.58
CA GLU A 576 -10.87 -15.11 18.77
C GLU A 576 -9.68 -14.16 18.54
N MET A 577 -9.02 -14.21 17.37
CA MET A 577 -7.90 -13.33 17.06
C MET A 577 -8.34 -11.86 16.98
N GLN A 578 -9.49 -11.56 16.39
CA GLN A 578 -10.07 -10.22 16.38
C GLN A 578 -10.34 -9.73 17.80
N ALA A 579 -10.91 -10.57 18.67
CA ALA A 579 -11.09 -10.23 20.08
C ALA A 579 -9.76 -9.93 20.79
N VAL A 580 -8.69 -10.67 20.47
CA VAL A 580 -7.34 -10.42 20.99
C VAL A 580 -6.75 -9.11 20.45
N LEU A 581 -7.03 -8.72 19.21
CA LEU A 581 -6.49 -7.49 18.60
C LEU A 581 -7.33 -6.23 18.88
N GLY A 582 -8.28 -6.30 19.82
CA GLY A 582 -9.09 -5.15 20.24
C GLY A 582 -10.45 -5.04 19.55
N GLY A 583 -10.89 -6.09 18.85
CA GLY A 583 -12.18 -6.23 18.18
C GLY A 583 -12.13 -5.88 16.68
N ASP A 584 -13.14 -6.36 15.95
CA ASP A 584 -13.40 -5.96 14.56
C ASP A 584 -13.68 -4.45 14.49
N GLY A 585 -12.95 -3.75 13.62
CA GLY A 585 -12.92 -2.30 13.53
C GLY A 585 -12.12 -1.61 14.64
N GLY A 586 -11.46 -2.38 15.51
CA GLY A 586 -10.51 -1.87 16.49
C GLY A 586 -9.27 -1.26 15.84
N LEU A 587 -8.47 -0.53 16.62
CA LEU A 587 -7.36 0.23 16.05
C LEU A 587 -6.25 -0.63 15.40
N ALA A 588 -5.99 -1.83 15.93
CA ALA A 588 -5.01 -2.74 15.32
C ALA A 588 -5.46 -3.21 13.93
N ASP A 589 -6.72 -3.62 13.83
CA ASP A 589 -7.37 -4.02 12.58
C ASP A 589 -7.49 -2.85 11.60
N LEU A 590 -7.67 -1.63 12.10
CA LEU A 590 -7.71 -0.44 11.26
C LEU A 590 -6.35 -0.06 10.64
N ILE A 591 -5.27 -0.16 11.41
CA ILE A 591 -3.92 0.25 10.97
C ILE A 591 -3.22 -0.88 10.20
N LEU A 592 -3.47 -2.13 10.61
CA LEU A 592 -2.93 -3.33 9.99
C LEU A 592 -4.03 -4.32 9.56
N PRO A 593 -4.98 -3.94 8.68
CA PRO A 593 -5.99 -4.85 8.15
C PRO A 593 -5.37 -6.12 7.60
N GLY A 594 -5.94 -7.27 7.97
CA GLY A 594 -5.44 -8.58 7.59
C GLY A 594 -4.39 -9.16 8.54
N LEU A 595 -3.88 -8.41 9.53
CA LEU A 595 -2.98 -8.99 10.54
C LEU A 595 -3.69 -10.09 11.34
N ASP A 596 -4.93 -9.85 11.72
CA ASP A 596 -5.82 -10.83 12.33
C ASP A 596 -5.96 -12.10 11.49
N THR A 597 -6.12 -11.93 10.17
CA THR A 597 -6.22 -13.01 9.19
C THR A 597 -4.98 -13.89 9.18
N ILE A 598 -3.78 -13.27 9.10
CA ILE A 598 -2.51 -14.00 9.07
C ILE A 598 -2.26 -14.72 10.41
N LEU A 599 -2.49 -14.04 11.53
CA LEU A 599 -2.27 -14.64 12.86
C LEU A 599 -3.28 -15.76 13.14
N ALA A 600 -4.56 -15.60 12.78
CA ALA A 600 -5.56 -16.67 12.87
C ALA A 600 -5.23 -17.85 11.95
N GLY A 601 -4.66 -17.58 10.77
CA GLY A 601 -4.15 -18.61 9.85
C GLY A 601 -3.11 -19.48 10.53
N TYR A 602 -2.11 -18.85 11.15
CA TYR A 602 -1.08 -19.55 11.93
C TYR A 602 -1.63 -20.35 13.11
N MET A 603 -2.61 -19.79 13.83
CA MET A 603 -3.29 -20.52 14.89
C MET A 603 -4.03 -21.75 14.34
N THR A 604 -4.60 -21.65 13.14
CA THR A 604 -5.30 -22.77 12.49
C THR A 604 -4.33 -23.87 12.04
N LEU A 605 -3.16 -23.52 11.49
CA LEU A 605 -2.08 -24.47 11.20
C LEU A 605 -1.62 -25.16 12.49
N GLY A 606 -1.25 -24.36 13.50
CA GLY A 606 -1.07 -24.77 14.88
C GLY A 606 0.13 -25.66 15.18
N ASP A 607 1.05 -25.85 14.24
CA ASP A 607 2.32 -26.51 14.51
C ASP A 607 3.28 -25.54 15.26
N PRO A 608 4.30 -26.05 15.98
CA PRO A 608 5.17 -25.21 16.80
C PRO A 608 5.84 -24.04 16.06
N ASN A 609 6.16 -24.19 14.78
CA ASN A 609 6.79 -23.12 14.03
C ASN A 609 5.76 -22.04 13.67
N SER A 610 4.58 -22.44 13.18
CA SER A 610 3.46 -21.52 12.90
C SER A 610 3.00 -20.74 14.13
N LEU A 611 2.95 -21.38 15.31
CA LEU A 611 2.51 -20.72 16.55
C LEU A 611 3.49 -19.66 17.06
N THR A 612 4.77 -19.68 16.63
CA THR A 612 5.78 -18.81 17.23
C THR A 612 5.49 -17.33 16.95
N LEU A 613 5.10 -16.97 15.73
CA LEU A 613 4.86 -15.56 15.38
C LEU A 613 3.69 -14.95 16.18
N PRO A 614 2.47 -15.55 16.24
CA PRO A 614 1.39 -15.03 17.10
C PRO A 614 1.79 -14.91 18.58
N ILE A 615 2.49 -15.91 19.12
CA ILE A 615 2.90 -15.94 20.53
C ILE A 615 3.87 -14.81 20.87
N VAL A 616 4.77 -14.46 19.95
CA VAL A 616 5.78 -13.41 20.16
C VAL A 616 5.22 -12.03 19.84
N LEU A 617 4.48 -11.89 18.74
CA LEU A 617 4.03 -10.60 18.24
C LEU A 617 2.94 -9.97 19.12
N ILE A 618 1.98 -10.74 19.61
CA ILE A 618 0.85 -10.19 20.37
C ILE A 618 1.30 -9.49 21.66
N PRO A 619 2.20 -10.07 22.49
CA PRO A 619 2.77 -9.35 23.62
C PRO A 619 3.52 -8.07 23.22
N LEU A 620 4.29 -8.09 22.13
CA LEU A 620 5.01 -6.90 21.63
C LEU A 620 4.03 -5.80 21.18
N LEU A 621 2.92 -6.16 20.53
CA LEU A 621 1.87 -5.21 20.18
C LEU A 621 1.20 -4.62 21.42
N ALA A 622 1.01 -5.42 22.48
CA ALA A 622 0.46 -4.94 23.75
C ALA A 622 1.36 -3.90 24.42
N GLU A 623 2.69 -4.01 24.26
CA GLU A 623 3.66 -3.03 24.77
C GLU A 623 3.57 -1.66 24.07
N LEU A 624 2.98 -1.58 22.87
CA LEU A 624 2.79 -0.30 22.17
C LEU A 624 1.90 0.67 22.99
N LYS A 625 0.99 0.14 23.82
CA LYS A 625 0.21 0.94 24.78
C LYS A 625 1.08 1.75 25.72
N ASP A 626 2.14 1.13 26.24
CA ASP A 626 3.07 1.79 27.16
C ASP A 626 3.97 2.81 26.45
N GLN A 627 4.09 2.71 25.13
CA GLN A 627 4.78 3.67 24.26
C GLN A 627 3.86 4.82 23.80
N GLY A 628 2.62 4.87 24.29
CA GLY A 628 1.66 5.92 23.97
C GLY A 628 0.83 5.66 22.72
N PHE A 629 0.83 4.42 22.21
CA PHE A 629 -0.02 4.01 21.11
C PHE A 629 -1.29 3.35 21.66
N PRO A 630 -2.49 3.88 21.41
CA PRO A 630 -3.75 3.50 22.09
C PRO A 630 -4.34 2.15 21.62
N VAL A 631 -3.52 1.14 21.33
CA VAL A 631 -4.02 -0.17 20.89
C VAL A 631 -4.30 -1.02 22.13
N GLU A 632 -5.54 -1.48 22.26
CA GLU A 632 -5.92 -2.42 23.32
C GLU A 632 -5.76 -3.86 22.81
N ILE A 633 -4.62 -4.46 23.12
CA ILE A 633 -4.35 -5.86 22.83
C ILE A 633 -4.73 -6.73 24.03
N GLY A 634 -5.60 -7.70 23.78
CA GLY A 634 -5.99 -8.74 24.72
C GLY A 634 -4.89 -9.78 24.93
N ILE A 635 -5.15 -10.73 25.84
CA ILE A 635 -4.21 -11.83 26.11
C ILE A 635 -4.47 -12.95 25.11
N LEU A 636 -3.42 -13.41 24.42
CA LEU A 636 -3.49 -14.62 23.59
C LEU A 636 -3.59 -15.87 24.49
N ASP A 637 -4.79 -16.46 24.60
CA ASP A 637 -4.99 -17.77 25.21
C ASP A 637 -5.16 -18.84 24.13
N GLN A 638 -4.14 -19.67 23.95
CA GLN A 638 -4.14 -20.73 22.94
C GLN A 638 -5.27 -21.75 23.12
N SER A 639 -5.84 -21.90 24.32
CA SER A 639 -6.91 -22.86 24.59
C SER A 639 -8.25 -22.50 23.93
N HIS A 640 -8.39 -21.26 23.46
CA HIS A 640 -9.56 -20.81 22.71
C HIS A 640 -9.47 -21.09 21.22
N PHE A 641 -8.31 -21.51 20.71
CA PHE A 641 -8.08 -21.74 19.29
C PHE A 641 -8.17 -23.23 18.95
N VAL A 642 -8.70 -23.53 17.76
CA VAL A 642 -8.82 -24.88 17.21
C VAL A 642 -7.76 -25.08 16.14
N MET A 643 -6.90 -26.08 16.32
CA MET A 643 -5.65 -26.25 15.58
C MET A 643 -5.58 -27.59 14.84
N PHE A 644 -4.91 -27.63 13.68
CA PHE A 644 -4.77 -28.85 12.86
C PHE A 644 -3.32 -29.23 12.47
N PRO A 645 -2.37 -29.30 13.41
CA PRO A 645 -0.96 -29.58 13.07
C PRO A 645 -0.72 -30.96 12.45
N ALA A 646 -1.58 -31.95 12.72
CA ALA A 646 -1.46 -33.29 12.16
C ALA A 646 -2.00 -33.40 10.71
N ILE A 647 -2.60 -32.33 10.19
CA ILE A 647 -3.25 -32.28 8.88
C ILE A 647 -2.67 -31.16 8.01
N LEU A 648 -2.53 -29.95 8.57
CA LEU A 648 -2.15 -28.76 7.79
C LEU A 648 -0.65 -28.45 7.82
N ALA A 649 0.09 -28.94 8.82
CA ALA A 649 1.52 -28.65 8.93
C ALA A 649 2.28 -29.12 7.69
N LYS A 650 3.38 -28.44 7.36
CA LYS A 650 4.30 -28.80 6.28
C LYS A 650 4.63 -30.31 6.16
N THR A 651 4.80 -30.99 7.30
CA THR A 651 5.19 -32.41 7.36
C THR A 651 4.00 -33.38 7.45
N ALA A 652 2.78 -32.87 7.52
CA ALA A 652 1.57 -33.67 7.53
C ALA A 652 1.20 -34.18 6.14
N ASP A 653 0.33 -35.18 6.12
CA ASP A 653 -0.29 -35.78 4.92
C ASP A 653 -1.80 -35.64 5.13
N ALA A 654 -2.39 -34.65 4.46
CA ALA A 654 -3.75 -34.21 4.69
C ALA A 654 -4.79 -35.22 4.19
N ASP A 655 -4.65 -35.73 2.98
CA ASP A 655 -5.62 -36.65 2.35
C ASP A 655 -5.29 -38.15 2.53
N LYS A 656 -4.15 -38.46 3.16
CA LYS A 656 -3.66 -39.82 3.46
C LYS A 656 -3.27 -40.62 2.22
N ASP A 657 -2.74 -39.95 1.21
CA ASP A 657 -2.23 -40.59 0.00
C ASP A 657 -0.75 -41.05 0.10
N GLY A 658 -0.08 -40.67 1.19
CA GLY A 658 1.32 -41.00 1.47
C GLY A 658 2.32 -39.91 1.08
N TRP A 659 1.87 -38.77 0.56
CA TRP A 659 2.68 -37.59 0.29
C TRP A 659 2.41 -36.51 1.33
N THR A 660 3.48 -35.86 1.79
CA THR A 660 3.32 -34.75 2.72
C THR A 660 3.00 -33.45 1.99
N ASN A 661 2.40 -32.49 2.68
CA ASN A 661 2.14 -31.14 2.19
C ASN A 661 3.40 -30.50 1.57
N GLU A 662 4.60 -30.69 2.17
CA GLU A 662 5.88 -30.24 1.58
C GLU A 662 6.20 -30.85 0.21
N GLN A 663 5.88 -32.13 0.00
CA GLN A 663 6.19 -32.86 -1.24
C GLN A 663 5.23 -32.46 -2.35
N GLU A 664 3.97 -32.28 -1.99
CA GLU A 664 2.97 -31.75 -2.90
C GLU A 664 3.27 -30.30 -3.28
N TYR A 665 3.64 -29.46 -2.32
CA TYR A 665 4.14 -28.11 -2.57
C TYR A 665 5.30 -28.13 -3.57
N ALA A 666 6.31 -28.98 -3.36
CA ALA A 666 7.46 -29.07 -4.24
C ALA A 666 7.10 -29.41 -5.70
N TYR A 667 5.99 -30.11 -5.95
CA TYR A 667 5.54 -30.51 -7.29
C TYR A 667 4.53 -29.53 -7.91
N PHE A 668 3.56 -29.08 -7.14
CA PHE A 668 2.41 -28.30 -7.62
C PHE A 668 2.59 -26.79 -7.47
N ALA A 669 3.57 -26.29 -6.70
CA ALA A 669 3.74 -24.85 -6.50
C ALA A 669 3.95 -24.05 -7.79
N CYS A 670 4.59 -24.65 -8.80
CA CYS A 670 4.77 -24.03 -10.12
C CYS A 670 3.45 -23.82 -10.90
N GLU A 671 2.36 -24.48 -10.51
CA GLU A 671 1.01 -24.28 -11.06
C GLU A 671 0.17 -23.31 -10.22
N GLY A 672 0.69 -22.88 -9.06
CA GLY A 672 0.03 -21.95 -8.13
C GLY A 672 -0.58 -22.62 -6.89
N ALA A 673 -0.94 -21.78 -5.92
CA ALA A 673 -1.44 -22.23 -4.60
C ALA A 673 -2.72 -23.06 -4.66
N GLY A 674 -3.62 -22.75 -5.60
CA GLY A 674 -4.85 -23.54 -5.80
C GLY A 674 -4.58 -24.96 -6.30
N ALA A 675 -3.57 -25.16 -7.15
CA ALA A 675 -3.20 -26.50 -7.63
C ALA A 675 -2.58 -27.33 -6.50
N TYR A 676 -1.74 -26.71 -5.67
CA TYR A 676 -1.22 -27.34 -4.45
C TYR A 676 -2.35 -27.76 -3.49
N ALA A 677 -3.26 -26.84 -3.14
CA ALA A 677 -4.33 -27.14 -2.19
C ALA A 677 -5.30 -28.21 -2.71
N ALA A 678 -5.55 -28.22 -4.03
CA ALA A 678 -6.34 -29.27 -4.67
C ALA A 678 -5.66 -30.64 -4.60
N ALA A 679 -4.33 -30.71 -4.70
CA ALA A 679 -3.57 -31.95 -4.51
C ALA A 679 -3.64 -32.43 -3.06
N ALA A 680 -3.30 -31.56 -2.09
CA ALA A 680 -3.28 -31.90 -0.66
C ALA A 680 -4.63 -32.34 -0.08
N CYS A 681 -5.72 -32.05 -0.80
CA CYS A 681 -7.08 -32.43 -0.42
C CYS A 681 -7.67 -33.54 -1.30
N ASN A 682 -6.88 -34.22 -2.14
CA ASN A 682 -7.38 -35.20 -3.09
C ASN A 682 -6.37 -36.30 -3.42
N ALA A 683 -6.57 -37.47 -2.79
CA ALA A 683 -5.65 -38.60 -2.86
C ALA A 683 -5.46 -39.19 -4.27
N ALA A 684 -6.23 -38.74 -5.26
CA ALA A 684 -6.04 -39.10 -6.66
C ALA A 684 -5.01 -38.22 -7.41
N ILE A 685 -4.60 -37.08 -6.84
CA ILE A 685 -3.72 -36.08 -7.45
C ILE A 685 -2.35 -36.15 -6.75
N GLN A 686 -1.46 -37.00 -7.25
CA GLN A 686 -0.21 -37.31 -6.57
C GLN A 686 1.01 -36.69 -7.26
N PRO A 687 2.05 -36.28 -6.51
CA PRO A 687 3.35 -35.89 -7.05
C PRO A 687 3.99 -37.00 -7.90
N LYS A 688 4.84 -36.59 -8.85
CA LYS A 688 5.70 -37.50 -9.61
C LYS A 688 7.16 -37.05 -9.52
N THR A 689 8.08 -38.00 -9.47
CA THR A 689 9.52 -37.70 -9.44
C THR A 689 10.03 -37.08 -10.74
N GLY A 690 9.33 -37.32 -11.86
CA GLY A 690 9.80 -36.97 -13.21
C GLY A 690 10.71 -38.02 -13.85
N ALA A 691 11.04 -39.10 -13.14
CA ALA A 691 11.78 -40.21 -13.73
C ALA A 691 10.90 -40.96 -14.73
N GLY A 692 11.38 -41.16 -15.96
CA GLY A 692 10.56 -41.83 -16.97
C GLY A 692 11.06 -41.70 -18.40
N THR A 693 10.26 -42.28 -19.31
CA THR A 693 10.41 -42.11 -20.75
C THR A 693 9.25 -41.25 -21.26
N TYR A 694 9.58 -40.25 -22.06
CA TYR A 694 8.67 -39.24 -22.60
C TYR A 694 8.83 -39.22 -24.12
N GLU A 695 7.73 -39.15 -24.86
CA GLU A 695 7.78 -39.00 -26.31
C GLU A 695 8.16 -37.57 -26.69
N ARG A 696 8.54 -37.37 -27.95
CA ARG A 696 8.89 -36.04 -28.46
C ARG A 696 7.70 -35.09 -28.27
N ASP A 697 8.01 -33.89 -27.80
CA ASP A 697 7.07 -32.81 -27.48
C ASP A 697 6.19 -33.04 -26.23
N ASP A 698 6.31 -34.19 -25.55
CA ASP A 698 5.66 -34.38 -24.25
C ASP A 698 6.26 -33.44 -23.19
N PRO A 699 5.46 -32.83 -22.31
CA PRO A 699 5.99 -32.10 -21.17
C PRO A 699 6.54 -33.07 -20.11
N ALA A 700 7.64 -32.69 -19.47
CA ALA A 700 8.20 -33.42 -18.33
C ALA A 700 8.41 -32.46 -17.15
N ARG A 701 8.02 -32.90 -15.95
CA ARG A 701 8.24 -32.17 -14.70
C ARG A 701 9.10 -32.99 -13.76
N ILE A 702 10.13 -32.36 -13.20
CA ILE A 702 11.00 -32.93 -12.17
C ILE A 702 10.86 -32.08 -10.91
N ALA A 703 10.46 -32.70 -9.81
CA ALA A 703 10.28 -32.00 -8.53
C ALA A 703 11.26 -32.54 -7.48
N MET A 704 11.74 -31.64 -6.61
CA MET A 704 12.58 -31.97 -5.47
C MET A 704 11.71 -32.42 -4.27
N LEU A 705 11.36 -33.71 -4.25
CA LEU A 705 10.46 -34.33 -3.26
C LEU A 705 11.17 -34.77 -1.95
N GLY A 706 12.37 -34.26 -1.69
CA GLY A 706 13.08 -34.50 -0.43
C GLY A 706 12.34 -33.81 0.73
N ALA A 707 12.21 -34.51 1.85
CA ALA A 707 11.52 -34.05 3.06
C ALA A 707 12.34 -34.40 4.32
N GLY A 708 11.98 -33.79 5.46
CA GLY A 708 12.67 -33.97 6.74
C GLY A 708 14.13 -33.51 6.68
N ALA A 709 15.09 -34.40 6.92
CA ALA A 709 16.52 -34.07 6.86
C ALA A 709 17.03 -33.70 5.45
N GLN A 710 16.19 -33.86 4.42
CA GLN A 710 16.47 -33.42 3.05
C GLN A 710 15.68 -32.16 2.66
N SER A 711 14.83 -31.64 3.55
CA SER A 711 14.14 -30.37 3.33
C SER A 711 15.14 -29.24 3.17
N PRO A 712 14.95 -28.35 2.18
CA PRO A 712 15.87 -27.23 2.00
C PRO A 712 15.81 -26.26 3.19
N ALA A 713 16.94 -25.62 3.48
CA ALA A 713 17.00 -24.50 4.42
C ALA A 713 16.13 -23.34 3.89
N TRP A 714 15.65 -22.48 4.80
CA TRP A 714 14.74 -21.38 4.44
C TRP A 714 15.35 -20.36 3.48
N ASP A 715 16.67 -20.18 3.52
CA ASP A 715 17.46 -19.30 2.63
C ASP A 715 18.17 -20.08 1.50
N SER A 716 17.75 -21.31 1.23
CA SER A 716 18.38 -22.15 0.20
C SER A 716 18.20 -21.55 -1.19
N THR A 717 19.28 -21.61 -1.97
CA THR A 717 19.23 -21.42 -3.42
C THR A 717 19.16 -22.77 -4.13
N PHE A 718 18.69 -22.80 -5.37
CA PHE A 718 18.58 -24.02 -6.17
C PHE A 718 19.29 -23.85 -7.52
N GLN A 719 19.93 -24.91 -7.99
CA GLN A 719 20.50 -24.96 -9.34
C GLN A 719 20.33 -26.37 -9.91
N TRP A 720 19.54 -26.48 -10.97
CA TRP A 720 19.40 -27.74 -11.72
C TRP A 720 20.57 -27.96 -12.68
N PHE A 721 20.94 -29.22 -12.84
CA PHE A 721 21.97 -29.69 -13.77
C PHE A 721 21.42 -30.83 -14.61
N ARG A 722 21.85 -30.92 -15.87
CA ARG A 722 21.70 -32.11 -16.71
C ARG A 722 23.07 -32.66 -17.06
N ASN A 723 23.34 -33.90 -16.68
CA ASN A 723 24.64 -34.57 -16.88
C ASN A 723 25.83 -33.75 -16.34
N GLY A 724 25.63 -33.05 -15.23
CA GLY A 724 26.63 -32.19 -14.59
C GLY A 724 26.79 -30.79 -15.21
N VAL A 725 26.00 -30.43 -16.24
CA VAL A 725 25.99 -29.09 -16.84
C VAL A 725 24.83 -28.28 -16.26
N PRO A 726 25.07 -27.06 -15.74
CA PRO A 726 24.01 -26.23 -15.17
C PRO A 726 22.97 -25.84 -16.23
N LEU A 727 21.71 -25.86 -15.83
CA LEU A 727 20.58 -25.41 -16.64
C LEU A 727 20.24 -23.95 -16.31
N ALA A 728 19.74 -23.24 -17.31
CA ALA A 728 19.13 -21.93 -17.18
C ALA A 728 17.76 -21.96 -17.85
N ASP A 729 16.84 -21.13 -17.36
CA ASP A 729 15.54 -20.98 -18.00
C ASP A 729 15.68 -20.42 -19.42
N ASP A 730 14.92 -21.00 -20.35
CA ASP A 730 14.88 -20.61 -21.75
C ASP A 730 13.46 -20.85 -22.32
N GLY A 731 13.31 -20.89 -23.65
CA GLY A 731 12.01 -21.13 -24.28
C GLY A 731 11.43 -22.54 -24.03
N ASN A 732 12.20 -23.47 -23.46
CA ASN A 732 11.81 -24.86 -23.22
C ASN A 732 12.01 -25.34 -21.77
N ILE A 733 12.93 -24.74 -21.02
CA ILE A 733 13.21 -25.01 -19.61
C ILE A 733 12.66 -23.87 -18.75
N ASN A 734 11.92 -24.21 -17.69
CA ASN A 734 11.43 -23.25 -16.70
C ASN A 734 11.63 -23.81 -15.28
N GLY A 735 12.03 -22.96 -14.33
CA GLY A 735 12.23 -23.33 -12.93
C GLY A 735 13.61 -23.90 -12.62
N SER A 736 14.64 -23.60 -13.41
CA SER A 736 16.02 -24.07 -13.22
C SER A 736 16.65 -23.66 -11.89
N ALA A 737 16.07 -22.65 -11.23
CA ALA A 737 16.44 -22.16 -9.91
C ALA A 737 15.34 -22.36 -8.84
N THR A 738 14.44 -23.33 -9.04
CA THR A 738 13.36 -23.64 -8.09
C THR A 738 13.32 -25.13 -7.74
N ARG A 739 12.44 -25.53 -6.82
CA ARG A 739 12.18 -26.94 -6.48
C ARG A 739 11.50 -27.73 -7.61
N CYS A 740 10.95 -27.06 -8.62
CA CYS A 740 10.19 -27.66 -9.71
C CYS A 740 10.74 -27.24 -11.08
N LEU A 741 11.37 -28.20 -11.78
CA LEU A 741 11.88 -28.01 -13.14
C LEU A 741 10.85 -28.51 -14.15
N ASN A 742 10.38 -27.63 -15.03
CA ASN A 742 9.51 -27.96 -16.14
C ASN A 742 10.29 -27.95 -17.46
N ILE A 743 10.13 -29.02 -18.23
CA ILE A 743 10.54 -29.16 -19.62
C ILE A 743 9.27 -29.11 -20.46
N LEU A 744 9.09 -28.04 -21.24
CA LEU A 744 7.84 -27.78 -21.96
C LEU A 744 7.61 -28.76 -23.11
N ALA A 745 8.67 -29.10 -23.85
CA ALA A 745 8.67 -30.05 -24.95
C ALA A 745 9.90 -30.95 -24.88
N MET A 746 9.69 -32.24 -24.62
CA MET A 746 10.77 -33.20 -24.50
C MET A 746 11.36 -33.58 -25.87
N THR A 747 12.67 -33.81 -25.94
CA THR A 747 13.36 -34.34 -27.14
C THR A 747 14.41 -35.36 -26.74
N PRO A 748 14.86 -36.24 -27.65
CA PRO A 748 15.94 -37.19 -27.35
C PRO A 748 17.22 -36.53 -26.82
N GLU A 749 17.52 -35.32 -27.26
CA GLU A 749 18.68 -34.51 -26.84
C GLU A 749 18.61 -34.05 -25.38
N LEU A 750 17.39 -33.99 -24.81
CA LEU A 750 17.18 -33.66 -23.41
C LEU A 750 17.34 -34.88 -22.48
N THR A 751 17.58 -36.09 -23.01
CA THR A 751 17.83 -37.29 -22.21
C THR A 751 19.05 -37.11 -21.29
N GLY A 752 18.91 -37.46 -20.01
CA GLY A 752 20.03 -37.42 -19.09
C GLY A 752 19.68 -37.67 -17.64
N ASN A 753 20.72 -37.55 -16.81
CA ASN A 753 20.62 -37.51 -15.36
C ASN A 753 20.44 -36.06 -14.92
N TYR A 754 19.33 -35.79 -14.24
CA TYR A 754 19.02 -34.48 -13.68
C TYR A 754 19.31 -34.45 -12.19
N THR A 755 20.02 -33.43 -11.73
CA THR A 755 20.33 -33.22 -10.29
C THR A 755 20.10 -31.78 -9.91
N CYS A 756 19.72 -31.51 -8.66
CA CYS A 756 19.61 -30.15 -8.13
C CYS A 756 20.57 -29.95 -6.97
N ALA A 757 21.43 -28.93 -7.04
CA ALA A 757 22.22 -28.49 -5.90
C ALA A 757 21.42 -27.51 -5.04
N TYR A 758 21.49 -27.64 -3.71
CA TYR A 758 20.76 -26.83 -2.75
C TYR A 758 21.42 -26.86 -1.36
N LEU A 759 20.84 -26.15 -0.39
CA LEU A 759 21.31 -26.09 1.00
C LEU A 759 20.29 -26.73 1.95
N VAL A 760 20.78 -27.46 2.95
CA VAL A 760 20.00 -27.94 4.10
C VAL A 760 20.51 -27.32 5.40
N PRO A 761 19.71 -27.27 6.47
CA PRO A 761 20.20 -26.87 7.79
C PRO A 761 21.36 -27.76 8.25
N GLY A 762 22.37 -27.14 8.87
CA GLY A 762 23.57 -27.81 9.35
C GLY A 762 23.30 -28.72 10.55
N THR A 763 24.18 -29.70 10.75
CA THR A 763 24.19 -30.55 11.96
C THR A 763 25.59 -30.54 12.59
N PRO A 764 25.72 -30.28 13.92
CA PRO A 764 24.66 -30.14 14.91
C PRO A 764 24.04 -28.73 15.02
N ASP A 765 24.54 -27.75 14.26
CA ASP A 765 24.10 -26.35 14.32
C ASP A 765 23.24 -25.97 13.09
N PRO A 766 21.91 -25.82 13.26
CA PRO A 766 20.99 -25.48 12.17
C PRO A 766 21.20 -24.07 11.59
N LYS A 767 21.91 -23.17 12.30
CA LYS A 767 22.23 -21.82 11.77
C LYS A 767 23.25 -21.88 10.64
N LEU A 768 24.01 -22.97 10.53
CA LEU A 768 24.92 -23.20 9.43
C LEU A 768 24.17 -23.86 8.26
N ARG A 769 24.69 -23.68 7.03
CA ARG A 769 24.16 -24.34 5.83
C ARG A 769 25.09 -25.43 5.34
N ALA A 770 24.53 -26.60 5.04
CA ALA A 770 25.25 -27.71 4.45
C ALA A 770 24.83 -27.90 2.99
N PRO A 771 25.78 -27.98 2.03
CA PRO A 771 25.46 -28.31 0.64
C PRO A 771 24.87 -29.71 0.51
N ALA A 772 23.81 -29.84 -0.28
CA ALA A 772 23.15 -31.09 -0.62
C ALA A 772 22.91 -31.20 -2.13
N THR A 773 22.64 -32.42 -2.61
CA THR A 773 22.31 -32.67 -4.01
C THR A 773 21.16 -33.66 -4.10
N TYR A 774 20.07 -33.24 -4.75
CA TYR A 774 18.92 -34.09 -5.06
C TYR A 774 19.12 -34.80 -6.40
N GLY A 775 18.71 -36.07 -6.49
CA GLY A 775 18.89 -36.92 -7.68
C GLY A 775 20.11 -37.86 -7.61
N PRO A 776 20.55 -38.44 -8.73
CA PRO A 776 20.10 -38.17 -10.10
C PRO A 776 18.70 -38.73 -10.42
N ILE A 777 17.90 -37.95 -11.13
CA ILE A 777 16.62 -38.36 -11.72
C ILE A 777 16.85 -38.68 -13.19
N GLN A 778 16.44 -39.89 -13.62
CA GLN A 778 16.64 -40.34 -15.00
C GLN A 778 15.46 -39.96 -15.88
N VAL A 779 15.69 -39.07 -16.84
CA VAL A 779 14.69 -38.66 -17.84
C VAL A 779 15.16 -39.07 -19.22
N LYS A 780 14.29 -39.74 -19.97
CA LYS A 780 14.59 -40.24 -21.31
C LYS A 780 13.58 -39.70 -22.33
N GLY A 781 14.05 -38.87 -23.26
CA GLY A 781 13.29 -38.48 -24.44
C GLY A 781 13.43 -39.54 -25.53
N VAL A 782 12.32 -39.90 -26.17
CA VAL A 782 12.32 -40.76 -27.36
C VAL A 782 11.59 -40.05 -28.50
N GLU A 783 11.84 -40.48 -29.74
CA GLU A 783 11.02 -40.05 -30.86
C GLU A 783 9.56 -40.46 -30.64
N ALA A 784 8.62 -39.61 -31.08
CA ALA A 784 7.21 -39.97 -31.08
C ALA A 784 7.02 -41.27 -31.87
N LEU A 785 6.29 -42.23 -31.29
CA LEU A 785 5.95 -43.43 -32.04
C LEU A 785 5.07 -42.99 -33.22
N PRO A 786 5.33 -43.46 -34.46
CA PRO A 786 4.44 -43.15 -35.57
C PRO A 786 3.05 -43.63 -35.18
N ALA A 787 2.11 -42.68 -35.05
CA ALA A 787 0.71 -42.99 -34.76
C ALA A 787 0.32 -44.14 -35.68
N ALA A 788 0.00 -45.29 -35.08
CA ALA A 788 -0.42 -46.44 -35.86
C ALA A 788 -1.72 -46.03 -36.55
N SER A 789 -1.61 -45.50 -37.77
CA SER A 789 -2.75 -45.37 -38.67
C SER A 789 -3.44 -46.72 -38.66
N GLY A 790 -4.78 -46.73 -38.55
CA GLY A 790 -5.60 -47.93 -38.35
C GLY A 790 -5.44 -49.04 -39.42
N PHE A 791 -4.51 -48.90 -40.36
CA PHE A 791 -4.09 -49.92 -41.32
C PHE A 791 -3.24 -51.05 -40.70
N GLY A 792 -2.50 -50.80 -39.60
CA GLY A 792 -1.65 -51.83 -38.98
C GLY A 792 -2.43 -52.94 -38.26
N LEU A 793 -3.52 -52.60 -37.58
CA LEU A 793 -4.39 -53.56 -36.91
C LEU A 793 -5.36 -54.27 -37.88
N GLY A 794 -5.72 -53.61 -38.99
CA GLY A 794 -6.50 -54.22 -40.08
C GLY A 794 -5.75 -55.32 -40.83
N ALA A 795 -4.43 -55.17 -41.03
CA ALA A 795 -3.60 -56.17 -41.71
C ALA A 795 -3.41 -57.45 -40.87
N LEU A 796 -3.37 -57.35 -39.54
CA LEU A 796 -3.23 -58.49 -38.64
C LEU A 796 -4.56 -59.27 -38.47
N ALA A 797 -5.70 -58.57 -38.52
CA ALA A 797 -7.04 -59.18 -38.56
C ALA A 797 -7.35 -59.84 -39.91
N LEU A 798 -6.86 -59.29 -41.04
CA LEU A 798 -7.03 -59.91 -42.36
C LEU A 798 -6.17 -61.18 -42.54
N ALA A 799 -4.94 -61.20 -41.98
CA ALA A 799 -4.05 -62.37 -42.06
C ALA A 799 -4.59 -63.56 -41.24
N THR A 800 -5.25 -63.30 -40.11
CA THR A 800 -5.91 -64.33 -39.29
C THR A 800 -7.25 -64.79 -39.89
N ALA A 801 -8.01 -63.90 -40.54
CA ALA A 801 -9.23 -64.26 -41.26
C ALA A 801 -8.98 -65.05 -42.58
N LEU A 802 -7.92 -64.72 -43.33
CA LEU A 802 -7.56 -65.43 -44.57
C LEU A 802 -6.90 -66.79 -44.28
N GLY A 803 -6.17 -66.94 -43.18
CA GLY A 803 -5.66 -68.22 -42.70
C GLY A 803 -6.77 -69.19 -42.28
N GLY A 804 -7.85 -68.69 -41.67
CA GLY A 804 -9.04 -69.48 -41.30
C GLY A 804 -9.88 -69.95 -42.49
N LEU A 805 -9.98 -69.13 -43.55
CA LEU A 805 -10.75 -69.45 -44.76
C LEU A 805 -10.05 -70.45 -45.70
N ALA A 806 -8.71 -70.55 -45.67
CA ALA A 806 -7.96 -71.57 -46.40
C ALA A 806 -8.08 -72.98 -45.77
N ALA A 807 -8.30 -73.08 -44.46
CA ALA A 807 -8.51 -74.35 -43.77
C ALA A 807 -9.92 -74.95 -43.96
N LEU A 808 -10.94 -74.11 -44.26
CA LEU A 808 -12.33 -74.54 -44.47
C LEU A 808 -12.64 -74.99 -45.92
N ARG A 809 -11.72 -74.81 -46.88
CA ARG A 809 -11.88 -75.28 -48.27
C ARG A 809 -11.20 -76.62 -48.58
N ARG A 810 -10.61 -77.29 -47.58
CA ARG A 810 -10.04 -78.67 -47.70
C ARG A 810 -10.86 -79.76 -46.99
N ARG A 811 -12.10 -79.47 -46.60
CA ARG A 811 -13.09 -80.50 -46.21
C ARG A 811 -14.38 -80.37 -47.02
N LYS A 812 -14.27 -80.67 -48.31
CA LYS A 812 -15.25 -81.45 -49.08
C LYS A 812 -14.47 -82.32 -50.05
#